data_AF-A0AAD4NNU2-F1
#
_entry.id   AF-A0AAD4NNU2-F1
#
_cell.length_a   1.000
_cell.length_b   1.000
_cell.length_c   1.000
_cell.angle_alpha   90.00
_cell.angle_beta   90.00
_cell.angle_gamma   90.00
#
_symmetry.space_group_name_H-M   'P 1'
#
loop_
_entity.id
_entity.type
_entity.pdbx_description
1 polymer ?
#
loop_
_entity_poly.entity_id
_entity_poly.type
_entity_poly.pdbx_seq_one_letter_code
_entity_poly.pdbx_strand_id
1 'polypeptide(L)'
;MTKYLLYHLHKPSDGRNLLLQMLRRITDYLVQELWVPEKDPKETETSMIEGFVRVCHAIRIKSMMMRNSRDASVSCRSLENMDNGAELDYGQKFVGAMAFLAFSLIRTLLATMPPDIWISGTTTSRGPLVMAITSNDDRLFDEVMGNLNHLEETTGREVVSYDNYHLASALQMAINTGNTRFFKDLVKLWQKLECVAQLVGYNKWLGASIARLNTDIVNSVLLLSPCRLQPKSILFAKACRTGSVDIVNTLLYEGNADVKYSPFTSSITHPFFRATEFGNIPIIGAVLDAGAEINARFDTAPDKTMSFITPSPPVSLLGRHRILSPTAAVRVSPLCLGAMNFGEAWKATLGECSKETAVAMLDCFYERGGNFIDTAVNYQFGESEQWIGEWVEDRGVRDEMVLATKFTGNSAKNMFTSIERSLKALRTSYVDIYYVHLWDSTVSIPELMNALNDLVTSRKVIYLGISDTPAWIVVKANCYARQHGLRQFSIYQGRWSAADRSFEREIIPMALDEGMALAPWGTIGGGSFKTRAQRERSEDGGRKMQMMIIGNEEKVSNVLEDIANTKSPMPPITSVALAYVMHKSPYVFPIIGGRKVSHLEANIQALGLALTPEEIQEIDTAYGFEMGFPHNFLNPGNTAIVGPENNRFANSMGFLDHVKSLKPISPHQGALYDK
;
A
#
# COMPACT_ATOMS: atom_id res chain seq x y z
N MET A 1 -3.99 -51.71 -38.22
CA MET A 1 -3.33 -51.11 -37.03
C MET A 1 -3.23 -52.10 -35.88
N THR A 2 -4.34 -52.68 -35.40
CA THR A 2 -4.38 -53.67 -34.32
C THR A 2 -3.47 -54.90 -34.54
N LYS A 3 -3.45 -55.46 -35.77
CA LYS A 3 -2.52 -56.56 -36.14
C LYS A 3 -1.04 -56.17 -36.13
N TYR A 4 -0.71 -54.90 -36.38
CA TYR A 4 0.67 -54.39 -36.37
C TYR A 4 1.16 -54.13 -34.94
N LEU A 5 0.26 -53.66 -34.07
CA LEU A 5 0.49 -53.50 -32.62
C LEU A 5 0.71 -54.84 -31.92
N LEU A 6 -0.11 -55.86 -32.22
CA LEU A 6 0.05 -57.21 -31.68
C LEU A 6 1.39 -57.87 -32.06
N TYR A 7 1.93 -57.57 -33.24
CA TYR A 7 3.22 -58.11 -33.71
C TYR A 7 4.43 -57.51 -32.99
N HIS A 8 4.37 -56.22 -32.60
CA HIS A 8 5.47 -55.53 -31.93
C HIS A 8 5.42 -55.59 -30.39
N LEU A 9 4.28 -55.95 -29.80
CA LEU A 9 4.12 -56.19 -28.36
C LEU A 9 4.86 -57.45 -27.85
N HIS A 10 5.28 -58.36 -28.74
CA HIS A 10 6.03 -59.58 -28.39
C HIS A 10 7.55 -59.38 -28.22
N LYS A 11 8.09 -58.15 -28.33
CA LYS A 11 9.52 -57.86 -28.12
C LYS A 11 9.77 -56.96 -26.89
N PRO A 12 10.64 -57.32 -25.94
CA PRO A 12 10.52 -56.83 -24.55
C PRO A 12 11.02 -55.40 -24.29
N SER A 13 11.78 -54.77 -25.20
CA SER A 13 12.42 -53.46 -24.94
C SER A 13 11.99 -52.33 -25.88
N ASP A 14 11.77 -52.60 -27.16
CA ASP A 14 11.48 -51.54 -28.16
C ASP A 14 9.99 -51.24 -28.33
N GLY A 15 9.10 -52.21 -28.09
CA GLY A 15 7.65 -52.04 -28.23
C GLY A 15 7.06 -51.08 -27.19
N ARG A 16 7.61 -51.05 -25.97
CA ARG A 16 7.15 -50.22 -24.84
C ARG A 16 7.42 -48.73 -25.10
N ASN A 17 8.60 -48.38 -25.61
CA ASN A 17 8.96 -47.01 -25.96
C ASN A 17 8.19 -46.49 -27.17
N LEU A 18 7.97 -47.33 -28.19
CA LEU A 18 7.24 -46.94 -29.39
C LEU A 18 5.75 -46.70 -29.10
N LEU A 19 5.14 -47.54 -28.26
CA LEU A 19 3.74 -47.41 -27.84
C LEU A 19 3.53 -46.16 -26.96
N LEU A 20 4.43 -45.91 -26.00
CA LEU A 20 4.39 -44.71 -25.17
C LEU A 20 4.59 -43.43 -25.98
N GLN A 21 5.49 -43.43 -26.98
CA GLN A 21 5.66 -42.29 -27.88
C GLN A 21 4.45 -42.07 -28.79
N MET A 22 3.82 -43.14 -29.28
CA MET A 22 2.58 -43.04 -30.07
C MET A 22 1.43 -42.47 -29.24
N LEU A 23 1.19 -43.00 -28.04
CA LEU A 23 0.13 -42.52 -27.15
C LEU A 23 0.38 -41.07 -26.74
N ARG A 24 1.62 -40.70 -26.40
CA ARG A 24 2.00 -39.32 -26.05
C ARG A 24 1.74 -38.35 -27.20
N ARG A 25 2.10 -38.71 -28.44
CA ARG A 25 1.84 -37.87 -29.62
C ARG A 25 0.36 -37.75 -29.96
N ILE A 26 -0.41 -38.83 -29.81
CA ILE A 26 -1.86 -38.80 -30.03
C ILE A 26 -2.51 -37.89 -28.97
N THR A 27 -2.16 -38.03 -27.69
CA THR A 27 -2.74 -37.21 -26.63
C THR A 27 -2.30 -35.74 -26.70
N ASP A 28 -1.04 -35.45 -27.03
CA ASP A 28 -0.55 -34.07 -27.14
C ASP A 28 -1.19 -33.34 -28.33
N TYR A 29 -1.46 -34.07 -29.44
CA TYR A 29 -2.21 -33.53 -30.57
C TYR A 29 -3.69 -33.27 -30.24
N LEU A 30 -4.35 -34.20 -29.53
CA LEU A 30 -5.74 -34.01 -29.10
C LEU A 30 -5.91 -32.84 -28.11
N VAL A 31 -4.91 -32.55 -27.27
CA VAL A 31 -5.00 -31.46 -26.28
C VAL A 31 -4.66 -30.09 -26.87
N GLN A 32 -3.70 -30.01 -27.79
CA GLN A 32 -3.29 -28.72 -28.38
C GLN A 32 -4.24 -28.20 -29.46
N GLU A 33 -4.93 -29.08 -30.18
CA GLU A 33 -5.73 -28.69 -31.35
C GLU A 33 -7.26 -28.80 -31.12
N LEU A 34 -7.75 -29.66 -30.22
CA LEU A 34 -9.20 -29.81 -29.98
C LEU A 34 -9.75 -29.00 -28.81
N TRP A 35 -8.88 -28.36 -27.99
CA TRP A 35 -9.33 -27.57 -26.85
C TRP A 35 -8.78 -26.15 -26.88
N VAL A 36 -9.39 -25.32 -27.73
CA VAL A 36 -9.29 -23.86 -27.71
C VAL A 36 -10.72 -23.30 -27.71
N PRO A 37 -11.15 -22.50 -26.71
CA PRO A 37 -12.57 -22.13 -26.56
C PRO A 37 -13.14 -21.18 -27.62
N GLU A 38 -12.34 -20.67 -28.58
CA GLU A 38 -12.70 -19.49 -29.40
C GLU A 38 -12.36 -19.61 -30.91
N LYS A 39 -12.59 -20.75 -31.58
CA LYS A 39 -12.43 -20.82 -33.06
C LYS A 39 -13.67 -21.27 -33.82
N ASP A 40 -13.79 -20.76 -35.05
CA ASP A 40 -14.86 -21.03 -36.01
C ASP A 40 -14.93 -22.54 -36.37
N PRO A 41 -16.11 -23.19 -36.32
CA PRO A 41 -16.28 -24.62 -36.63
C PRO A 41 -15.70 -25.07 -37.97
N LYS A 42 -15.74 -24.23 -39.02
CA LYS A 42 -15.26 -24.60 -40.37
C LYS A 42 -13.73 -24.57 -40.52
N GLU A 43 -13.04 -23.68 -39.80
CA GLU A 43 -11.58 -23.71 -39.72
C GLU A 43 -11.10 -24.94 -38.93
N THR A 44 -11.88 -25.35 -37.92
CA THR A 44 -11.57 -26.50 -37.07
C THR A 44 -11.64 -27.82 -37.85
N GLU A 45 -12.62 -27.97 -38.75
CA GLU A 45 -12.79 -29.15 -39.62
C GLU A 45 -11.62 -29.35 -40.59
N THR A 46 -11.15 -28.26 -41.23
CA THR A 46 -10.03 -28.30 -42.18
C THR A 46 -8.70 -28.62 -41.46
N SER A 47 -8.50 -28.07 -40.26
CA SER A 47 -7.31 -28.33 -39.44
C SER A 47 -7.25 -29.77 -38.91
N MET A 48 -8.41 -30.36 -38.56
CA MET A 48 -8.50 -31.76 -38.13
C MET A 48 -8.15 -32.74 -39.26
N ILE A 49 -8.62 -32.48 -40.49
CA ILE A 49 -8.30 -33.32 -41.66
C ILE A 49 -6.81 -33.23 -41.99
N GLU A 50 -6.24 -32.02 -42.01
CA GLU A 50 -4.80 -31.83 -42.27
C GLU A 50 -3.92 -32.50 -41.20
N GLY A 51 -4.29 -32.40 -39.94
CA GLY A 51 -3.51 -33.02 -38.87
C GLY A 51 -3.62 -34.55 -38.83
N PHE A 52 -4.79 -35.11 -39.17
CA PHE A 52 -4.92 -36.56 -39.36
C PHE A 52 -4.06 -37.07 -40.52
N VAL A 53 -4.01 -36.32 -41.63
CA VAL A 53 -3.12 -36.62 -42.77
C VAL A 53 -1.65 -36.54 -42.35
N ARG A 54 -1.26 -35.55 -41.53
CA ARG A 54 0.10 -35.41 -40.98
C ARG A 54 0.48 -36.55 -40.02
N VAL A 55 -0.45 -37.02 -39.18
CA VAL A 55 -0.24 -38.20 -38.32
C VAL A 55 -0.06 -39.47 -39.17
N CYS A 56 -0.88 -39.66 -40.21
CA CYS A 56 -0.73 -40.76 -41.15
C CYS A 56 0.60 -40.69 -41.93
N HIS A 57 1.05 -39.48 -42.29
CA HIS A 57 2.34 -39.24 -42.94
C HIS A 57 3.52 -39.49 -41.99
N ALA A 58 3.43 -39.07 -40.73
CA ALA A 58 4.44 -39.29 -39.70
C ALA A 58 4.61 -40.77 -39.35
N ILE A 59 3.57 -41.59 -39.56
CA ILE A 59 3.58 -43.05 -39.38
C ILE A 59 4.08 -43.79 -40.65
N ARG A 60 4.40 -43.07 -41.74
CA ARG A 60 5.00 -43.61 -42.98
C ARG A 60 4.19 -44.75 -43.63
N ILE A 61 2.86 -44.64 -43.67
CA ILE A 61 2.00 -45.56 -44.44
C ILE A 61 1.76 -44.97 -45.84
N LYS A 62 2.78 -45.01 -46.72
CA LYS A 62 2.65 -44.50 -48.10
C LYS A 62 2.30 -45.58 -49.14
N SER A 63 1.98 -46.81 -48.75
CA SER A 63 1.77 -47.90 -49.71
C SER A 63 0.50 -48.74 -49.56
N MET A 64 -0.39 -48.48 -48.59
CA MET A 64 -1.51 -49.39 -48.31
C MET A 64 -2.93 -48.86 -48.60
N MET A 65 -3.13 -47.56 -48.88
CA MET A 65 -4.46 -47.02 -49.17
C MET A 65 -4.83 -46.96 -50.66
N MET A 66 -3.95 -47.38 -51.57
CA MET A 66 -4.21 -47.40 -53.03
C MET A 66 -4.58 -48.79 -53.57
N ARG A 67 -4.99 -49.74 -52.73
CA ARG A 67 -5.51 -51.05 -53.14
C ARG A 67 -6.53 -51.55 -52.12
N ASN A 68 -7.81 -51.23 -52.36
CA ASN A 68 -9.04 -51.92 -51.90
C ASN A 68 -10.18 -50.93 -51.61
N SER A 69 -10.61 -50.17 -52.62
CA SER A 69 -11.86 -49.39 -52.62
C SER A 69 -12.96 -50.06 -53.45
N ARG A 70 -13.10 -51.38 -53.32
CA ARG A 70 -14.32 -52.09 -53.71
C ARG A 70 -14.74 -52.93 -52.52
N ASP A 71 -16.00 -52.78 -52.13
CA ASP A 71 -16.68 -53.44 -51.01
C ASP A 71 -16.49 -52.85 -49.62
N ALA A 72 -16.92 -51.60 -49.45
CA ALA A 72 -17.40 -51.08 -48.18
C ALA A 72 -18.88 -50.69 -48.31
N SER A 73 -19.73 -51.69 -48.52
CA SER A 73 -21.16 -51.61 -48.26
C SER A 73 -21.51 -52.80 -47.38
N VAL A 74 -22.31 -52.57 -46.34
CA VAL A 74 -22.79 -53.55 -45.33
C VAL A 74 -21.76 -53.78 -44.19
N SER A 75 -22.00 -53.50 -42.90
CA SER A 75 -23.21 -53.22 -42.14
C SER A 75 -22.93 -52.24 -40.98
N CYS A 76 -23.61 -51.10 -40.99
CA CYS A 76 -23.83 -50.22 -39.83
C CYS A 76 -25.31 -50.35 -39.42
N ARG A 77 -25.75 -51.58 -39.08
CA ARG A 77 -27.18 -51.90 -38.84
C ARG A 77 -27.57 -51.98 -37.37
N SER A 78 -26.95 -51.17 -36.52
CA SER A 78 -27.35 -51.03 -35.10
C SER A 78 -27.41 -49.58 -34.62
N LEU A 79 -27.55 -48.60 -35.54
CA LEU A 79 -27.75 -47.18 -35.22
C LEU A 79 -29.16 -46.67 -35.59
N GLU A 80 -30.10 -47.55 -35.95
CA GLU A 80 -31.47 -47.15 -36.33
C GLU A 80 -32.49 -47.12 -35.19
N ASN A 81 -32.14 -47.41 -33.93
CA ASN A 81 -33.10 -47.37 -32.81
C ASN A 81 -32.71 -46.37 -31.72
N MET A 82 -32.46 -45.12 -32.11
CA MET A 82 -32.63 -43.97 -31.23
C MET A 82 -33.48 -42.93 -31.95
N ASP A 83 -34.79 -43.18 -31.96
CA ASP A 83 -35.80 -42.14 -32.11
C ASP A 83 -35.65 -41.14 -30.97
N ASN A 84 -35.23 -39.91 -31.30
CA ASN A 84 -35.96 -38.67 -31.01
C ASN A 84 -35.06 -37.44 -31.25
N GLY A 85 -35.28 -36.78 -32.38
CA GLY A 85 -35.43 -35.32 -32.41
C GLY A 85 -34.21 -34.41 -32.18
N ALA A 86 -33.04 -34.70 -32.75
CA ALA A 86 -32.03 -33.68 -33.04
C ALA A 86 -31.12 -34.13 -34.20
N GLU A 87 -31.06 -33.36 -35.30
CA GLU A 87 -30.04 -33.56 -36.34
C GLU A 87 -28.65 -33.29 -35.76
N LEU A 88 -27.93 -34.35 -35.38
CA LEU A 88 -26.51 -34.27 -35.06
C LEU A 88 -25.71 -34.12 -36.36
N ASP A 89 -24.92 -33.04 -36.41
CA ASP A 89 -24.00 -32.68 -37.50
C ASP A 89 -23.00 -33.82 -37.78
N TYR A 90 -22.56 -33.96 -39.03
CA TYR A 90 -21.63 -35.00 -39.49
C TYR A 90 -20.34 -35.03 -38.66
N GLY A 91 -19.91 -33.87 -38.14
CA GLY A 91 -18.81 -33.73 -37.20
C GLY A 91 -19.04 -34.43 -35.85
N GLN A 92 -20.25 -34.40 -35.29
CA GLN A 92 -20.55 -35.07 -34.02
C GLN A 92 -20.61 -36.60 -34.16
N LYS A 93 -21.08 -37.09 -35.32
CA LYS A 93 -21.06 -38.52 -35.66
C LYS A 93 -19.62 -39.03 -35.85
N PHE A 94 -18.75 -38.20 -36.43
CA PHE A 94 -17.33 -38.52 -36.60
C PHE A 94 -16.56 -38.49 -35.27
N VAL A 95 -16.81 -37.49 -34.41
CA VAL A 95 -16.25 -37.43 -33.04
C VAL A 95 -16.70 -38.63 -32.21
N GLY A 96 -17.98 -39.02 -32.30
CA GLY A 96 -18.50 -40.23 -31.65
C GLY A 96 -17.83 -41.52 -32.15
N ALA A 97 -17.62 -41.65 -33.46
CA ALA A 97 -16.93 -42.80 -34.04
C ALA A 97 -15.44 -42.88 -33.65
N MET A 98 -14.77 -41.72 -33.59
CA MET A 98 -13.36 -41.61 -33.17
C MET A 98 -13.18 -41.89 -31.67
N ALA A 99 -14.11 -41.41 -30.83
CA ALA A 99 -14.15 -41.74 -29.41
C ALA A 99 -14.34 -43.24 -29.20
N PHE A 100 -15.23 -43.88 -29.96
CA PHE A 100 -15.49 -45.32 -29.89
C PHE A 100 -14.29 -46.18 -30.35
N LEU A 101 -13.59 -45.74 -31.41
CA LEU A 101 -12.36 -46.38 -31.89
C LEU A 101 -11.20 -46.23 -30.90
N ALA A 102 -11.05 -45.04 -30.28
CA ALA A 102 -10.11 -44.83 -29.19
C ALA A 102 -10.44 -45.72 -27.98
N PHE A 103 -11.72 -45.84 -27.63
CA PHE A 103 -12.20 -46.69 -26.54
C PHE A 103 -11.91 -48.18 -26.79
N SER A 104 -12.21 -48.69 -28.00
CA SER A 104 -11.92 -50.08 -28.36
C SER A 104 -10.42 -50.37 -28.42
N LEU A 105 -9.61 -49.41 -28.86
CA LEU A 105 -8.15 -49.53 -28.89
C LEU A 105 -7.57 -49.57 -27.47
N ILE A 106 -8.05 -48.69 -26.58
CA ILE A 106 -7.70 -48.66 -25.15
C ILE A 106 -8.11 -49.99 -24.49
N ARG A 107 -9.33 -50.46 -24.72
CA ARG A 107 -9.83 -51.71 -24.15
C ARG A 107 -9.03 -52.94 -24.59
N THR A 108 -8.59 -52.98 -25.86
CA THR A 108 -7.73 -54.06 -26.38
C THR A 108 -6.30 -53.98 -25.81
N LEU A 109 -5.79 -52.77 -25.59
CA LEU A 109 -4.49 -52.54 -24.95
C LEU A 109 -4.52 -52.91 -23.46
N LEU A 110 -5.61 -52.60 -22.74
CA LEU A 110 -5.81 -52.95 -21.33
C LEU A 110 -5.87 -54.46 -21.10
N ALA A 111 -6.52 -55.21 -22.00
CA ALA A 111 -6.65 -56.67 -21.89
C ALA A 111 -5.36 -57.46 -22.17
N THR A 112 -4.30 -56.82 -22.69
CA THR A 112 -3.08 -57.50 -23.15
C THR A 112 -1.78 -57.01 -22.48
N MET A 113 -1.87 -56.09 -21.51
CA MET A 113 -0.71 -55.53 -20.82
C MET A 113 -0.21 -56.39 -19.65
N PRO A 114 1.12 -56.54 -19.47
CA PRO A 114 1.72 -57.11 -18.26
C PRO A 114 1.36 -56.32 -16.99
N PRO A 115 1.26 -56.98 -15.82
CA PRO A 115 0.78 -56.35 -14.58
C PRO A 115 1.67 -55.21 -14.05
N ASP A 116 2.96 -55.25 -14.35
CA ASP A 116 3.94 -54.20 -14.05
C ASP A 116 3.74 -52.91 -14.88
N ILE A 117 3.07 -52.99 -16.04
CA ILE A 117 2.68 -51.81 -16.85
C ILE A 117 1.37 -51.19 -16.34
N TRP A 118 0.49 -51.98 -15.71
CA TRP A 118 -0.68 -51.44 -15.02
C TRP A 118 -0.29 -50.49 -13.89
N ILE A 119 0.78 -50.82 -13.17
CA ILE A 119 1.31 -50.03 -12.05
C ILE A 119 2.21 -48.91 -12.57
N SER A 120 3.19 -49.18 -13.46
CA SER A 120 4.07 -48.13 -13.98
C SER A 120 3.37 -47.16 -14.94
N GLY A 121 2.19 -47.49 -15.47
CA GLY A 121 1.34 -46.62 -16.28
C GLY A 121 0.50 -45.64 -15.46
N THR A 122 0.48 -45.78 -14.12
CA THR A 122 -0.10 -44.79 -13.20
C THR A 122 0.81 -43.57 -13.01
N THR A 123 2.07 -43.65 -13.45
CA THR A 123 3.13 -42.63 -13.27
C THR A 123 2.94 -41.33 -14.03
N THR A 124 1.92 -41.23 -14.89
CA THR A 124 1.55 -39.96 -15.53
C THR A 124 0.10 -39.65 -15.20
N SER A 125 -0.27 -38.37 -15.22
CA SER A 125 -1.61 -37.82 -15.01
C SER A 125 -2.70 -38.33 -16.00
N ARG A 126 -2.48 -39.48 -16.65
CA ARG A 126 -3.21 -40.05 -17.79
C ARG A 126 -3.37 -41.59 -17.71
N GLY A 127 -3.28 -42.21 -16.52
CA GLY A 127 -3.46 -43.67 -16.33
C GLY A 127 -4.93 -44.14 -16.39
N PRO A 128 -5.21 -45.46 -16.56
CA PRO A 128 -6.57 -45.99 -16.77
C PRO A 128 -7.57 -45.63 -15.67
N LEU A 129 -7.12 -45.60 -14.43
CA LEU A 129 -7.93 -45.20 -13.28
C LEU A 129 -8.31 -43.72 -13.33
N VAL A 130 -7.35 -42.84 -13.61
CA VAL A 130 -7.60 -41.39 -13.77
C VAL A 130 -8.50 -41.15 -14.98
N MET A 131 -8.31 -41.88 -16.08
CA MET A 131 -9.17 -41.79 -17.26
C MET A 131 -10.62 -42.16 -16.93
N ALA A 132 -10.84 -43.31 -16.28
CA ALA A 132 -12.17 -43.75 -15.85
C ALA A 132 -12.88 -42.70 -14.98
N ILE A 133 -12.13 -42.07 -14.06
CA ILE A 133 -12.64 -41.01 -13.19
C ILE A 133 -12.95 -39.74 -13.99
N THR A 134 -12.04 -39.28 -14.86
CA THR A 134 -12.26 -38.08 -15.69
C THR A 134 -13.41 -38.23 -16.68
N SER A 135 -13.60 -39.44 -17.22
CA SER A 135 -14.68 -39.75 -18.16
C SER A 135 -15.98 -40.13 -17.46
N ASN A 136 -15.97 -40.20 -16.12
CA ASN A 136 -17.08 -40.64 -15.30
C ASN A 136 -17.66 -42.01 -15.71
N ASP A 137 -16.80 -42.96 -16.09
CA ASP A 137 -17.19 -44.29 -16.60
C ASP A 137 -17.15 -45.34 -15.49
N ASP A 138 -18.31 -45.68 -14.94
CA ASP A 138 -18.47 -46.68 -13.87
C ASP A 138 -17.93 -48.05 -14.26
N ARG A 139 -18.13 -48.47 -15.53
CA ARG A 139 -17.78 -49.82 -15.98
C ARG A 139 -16.26 -49.96 -16.12
N LEU A 140 -15.62 -48.96 -16.70
CA LEU A 140 -14.16 -48.91 -16.79
C LEU A 140 -13.54 -48.80 -15.40
N PHE A 141 -14.15 -48.01 -14.51
CA PHE A 141 -13.70 -47.88 -13.12
C PHE A 141 -13.78 -49.22 -12.38
N ASP A 142 -14.91 -49.93 -12.45
CA ASP A 142 -15.10 -51.23 -11.81
C ASP A 142 -14.12 -52.29 -12.36
N GLU A 143 -13.86 -52.29 -13.67
CA GLU A 143 -12.90 -53.20 -14.31
C GLU A 143 -11.46 -52.92 -13.83
N VAL A 144 -11.05 -51.66 -13.76
CA VAL A 144 -9.73 -51.26 -13.26
C VAL A 144 -9.58 -51.57 -11.77
N MET A 145 -10.60 -51.28 -10.96
CA MET A 145 -10.61 -51.58 -9.52
C MET A 145 -10.58 -53.09 -9.25
N GLY A 146 -11.32 -53.89 -10.03
CA GLY A 146 -11.30 -55.35 -9.95
C GLY A 146 -9.91 -55.93 -10.22
N ASN A 147 -9.24 -55.43 -11.27
CA ASN A 147 -7.88 -55.85 -11.61
C ASN A 147 -6.87 -55.46 -10.54
N LEU A 148 -7.00 -54.26 -9.94
CA LEU A 148 -6.12 -53.81 -8.84
C LEU A 148 -6.26 -54.69 -7.59
N ASN A 149 -7.49 -55.07 -7.21
CA ASN A 149 -7.71 -56.00 -6.08
C ASN A 149 -7.13 -57.40 -6.39
N HIS A 150 -7.31 -57.90 -7.61
CA HIS A 150 -6.76 -59.21 -7.99
C HIS A 150 -5.21 -59.23 -7.99
N LEU A 151 -4.60 -58.12 -8.40
CA LEU A 151 -3.16 -57.88 -8.35
C LEU A 151 -2.60 -57.85 -6.92
N GLU A 152 -3.31 -57.19 -6.01
CA GLU A 152 -2.99 -57.19 -4.58
C GLU A 152 -2.96 -58.61 -4.02
N GLU A 153 -3.98 -59.41 -4.33
CA GLU A 153 -4.11 -60.80 -3.87
C GLU A 153 -3.01 -61.74 -4.41
N THR A 154 -2.50 -61.47 -5.62
CA THR A 154 -1.55 -62.36 -6.31
C THR A 154 -0.07 -61.99 -6.16
N THR A 155 0.27 -60.71 -5.93
CA THR A 155 1.66 -60.22 -5.94
C THR A 155 2.19 -59.70 -4.60
N GLY A 156 1.32 -59.56 -3.59
CA GLY A 156 1.68 -59.03 -2.28
C GLY A 156 1.74 -57.49 -2.22
N ARG A 157 1.64 -56.93 -1.01
CA ARG A 157 1.38 -55.49 -0.77
C ARG A 157 2.48 -54.53 -1.28
N GLU A 158 3.74 -54.95 -1.34
CA GLU A 158 4.88 -54.06 -1.65
C GLU A 158 4.91 -53.56 -3.10
N VAL A 159 4.34 -54.30 -4.06
CA VAL A 159 4.39 -53.93 -5.49
C VAL A 159 3.44 -52.75 -5.79
N VAL A 160 2.37 -52.60 -5.01
CA VAL A 160 1.38 -51.51 -5.17
C VAL A 160 1.81 -50.24 -4.41
N SER A 161 2.66 -50.36 -3.38
CA SER A 161 3.08 -49.23 -2.52
C SER A 161 4.14 -48.31 -3.11
N TYR A 162 4.75 -48.66 -4.24
CA TYR A 162 5.91 -47.93 -4.80
C TYR A 162 5.57 -46.57 -5.45
N ASP A 163 4.29 -46.27 -5.71
CA ASP A 163 3.86 -45.05 -6.44
C ASP A 163 2.83 -44.19 -5.68
N ASN A 164 3.18 -43.79 -4.46
CA ASN A 164 2.34 -43.02 -3.52
C ASN A 164 1.79 -41.67 -4.05
N TYR A 165 2.37 -41.08 -5.11
CA TYR A 165 1.91 -39.80 -5.66
C TYR A 165 0.63 -39.90 -6.52
N HIS A 166 0.26 -41.11 -6.96
CA HIS A 166 -0.69 -41.28 -8.06
C HIS A 166 -2.12 -41.63 -7.60
N LEU A 167 -2.28 -42.38 -6.51
CA LEU A 167 -3.59 -42.59 -5.87
C LEU A 167 -4.16 -41.28 -5.32
N ALA A 168 -3.29 -40.37 -4.85
CA ALA A 168 -3.67 -39.00 -4.47
C ALA A 168 -4.21 -38.20 -5.68
N SER A 169 -3.64 -38.41 -6.87
CA SER A 169 -4.11 -37.77 -8.11
C SER A 169 -5.45 -38.34 -8.59
N ALA A 170 -5.71 -39.65 -8.39
CA ALA A 170 -7.01 -40.25 -8.66
C ALA A 170 -8.09 -39.73 -7.70
N LEU A 171 -7.78 -39.67 -6.40
CA LEU A 171 -8.65 -39.04 -5.40
C LEU A 171 -8.92 -37.55 -5.74
N GLN A 172 -7.92 -36.82 -6.25
CA GLN A 172 -8.08 -35.43 -6.70
C GLN A 172 -9.14 -35.32 -7.77
N MET A 173 -9.05 -36.21 -8.74
CA MET A 173 -9.92 -36.17 -9.89
C MET A 173 -11.34 -36.57 -9.52
N ALA A 174 -11.51 -37.55 -8.63
CA ALA A 174 -12.83 -37.97 -8.14
C ALA A 174 -13.54 -36.85 -7.38
N ILE A 175 -12.79 -36.03 -6.62
CA ILE A 175 -13.34 -34.81 -6.00
C ILE A 175 -13.71 -33.78 -7.08
N ASN A 176 -12.84 -33.57 -8.07
CA ASN A 176 -13.08 -32.58 -9.12
C ASN A 176 -14.28 -32.90 -10.00
N THR A 177 -14.62 -34.19 -10.16
CA THR A 177 -15.81 -34.66 -10.88
C THR A 177 -17.06 -34.75 -9.99
N GLY A 178 -16.90 -34.68 -8.65
CA GLY A 178 -18.00 -34.79 -7.70
C GLY A 178 -18.58 -36.19 -7.53
N ASN A 179 -17.98 -37.22 -8.17
CA ASN A 179 -18.47 -38.59 -8.09
C ASN A 179 -18.06 -39.23 -6.75
N THR A 180 -19.02 -39.24 -5.83
CA THR A 180 -18.84 -39.70 -4.45
C THR A 180 -18.60 -41.21 -4.36
N ARG A 181 -19.12 -42.00 -5.30
CA ARG A 181 -18.91 -43.46 -5.35
C ARG A 181 -17.44 -43.77 -5.63
N PHE A 182 -16.88 -43.20 -6.69
CA PHE A 182 -15.47 -43.40 -7.04
C PHE A 182 -14.56 -42.99 -5.90
N PHE A 183 -14.86 -41.86 -5.27
CA PHE A 183 -14.12 -41.41 -4.10
C PHE A 183 -14.15 -42.47 -2.98
N LYS A 184 -15.33 -42.95 -2.57
CA LYS A 184 -15.49 -43.96 -1.51
C LYS A 184 -14.73 -45.26 -1.80
N ASP A 185 -14.75 -45.74 -3.04
CA ASP A 185 -14.09 -46.99 -3.39
C ASP A 185 -12.56 -46.84 -3.48
N LEU A 186 -12.06 -45.67 -3.92
CA LEU A 186 -10.63 -45.32 -3.83
C LEU A 186 -10.16 -45.18 -2.38
N VAL A 187 -10.99 -44.62 -1.49
CA VAL A 187 -10.72 -44.53 -0.05
C VAL A 187 -10.55 -45.92 0.57
N LYS A 188 -11.44 -46.87 0.25
CA LYS A 188 -11.32 -48.26 0.73
C LYS A 188 -10.03 -48.91 0.23
N LEU A 189 -9.68 -48.70 -1.04
CA LEU A 189 -8.43 -49.20 -1.61
C LEU A 189 -7.22 -48.61 -0.89
N TRP A 190 -7.22 -47.29 -0.63
CA TRP A 190 -6.18 -46.61 0.14
C TRP A 190 -5.99 -47.24 1.54
N GLN A 191 -7.09 -47.50 2.25
CA GLN A 191 -7.06 -48.11 3.58
C GLN A 191 -6.48 -49.53 3.58
N LYS A 192 -6.82 -50.33 2.56
CA LYS A 192 -6.28 -51.70 2.40
C LYS A 192 -4.76 -51.73 2.17
N LEU A 193 -4.24 -50.76 1.43
CA LEU A 193 -2.83 -50.72 1.04
C LEU A 193 -1.86 -50.31 2.17
N GLU A 194 -2.34 -49.99 3.37
CA GLU A 194 -1.55 -49.58 4.55
C GLU A 194 -0.42 -48.57 4.24
N CYS A 195 -0.61 -47.72 3.23
CA CYS A 195 0.43 -46.80 2.77
C CYS A 195 0.69 -45.72 3.84
N VAL A 196 1.87 -45.79 4.47
CA VAL A 196 2.38 -44.83 5.47
C VAL A 196 2.89 -43.53 4.80
N ALA A 197 2.32 -43.11 3.68
CA ALA A 197 2.82 -41.98 2.92
C ALA A 197 2.62 -40.65 3.68
N GLN A 198 3.69 -39.84 3.69
CA GLN A 198 3.84 -38.60 4.47
C GLN A 198 2.61 -37.68 4.41
N LEU A 199 1.99 -37.48 5.59
CA LEU A 199 0.85 -36.59 5.88
C LEU A 199 0.93 -35.16 5.29
N VAL A 200 2.12 -34.70 4.90
CA VAL A 200 2.37 -33.32 4.44
C VAL A 200 1.79 -33.06 3.04
N GLY A 201 1.84 -34.04 2.13
CA GLY A 201 1.27 -33.90 0.77
C GLY A 201 -0.26 -33.91 0.77
N TYR A 202 -0.85 -34.74 1.63
CA TYR A 202 -2.29 -34.93 1.79
C TYR A 202 -3.02 -33.63 2.19
N ASN A 203 -2.47 -32.87 3.14
CA ASN A 203 -3.10 -31.64 3.65
C ASN A 203 -3.09 -30.49 2.63
N LYS A 204 -2.00 -30.35 1.86
CA LYS A 204 -1.86 -29.30 0.83
C LYS A 204 -2.82 -29.55 -0.34
N TRP A 205 -2.99 -30.82 -0.70
CA TRP A 205 -3.86 -31.30 -1.76
C TRP A 205 -5.36 -31.13 -1.43
N LEU A 206 -5.77 -31.59 -0.25
CA LEU A 206 -7.18 -31.53 0.18
C LEU A 206 -7.67 -30.07 0.32
N GLY A 207 -6.79 -29.17 0.80
CA GLY A 207 -7.09 -27.74 0.90
C GLY A 207 -7.26 -27.01 -0.44
N ALA A 208 -6.66 -27.50 -1.53
CA ALA A 208 -6.83 -26.94 -2.87
C ALA A 208 -8.19 -27.29 -3.49
N SER A 209 -8.80 -28.39 -3.05
CA SER A 209 -10.00 -28.98 -3.64
C SER A 209 -11.30 -28.65 -2.89
N ILE A 210 -11.19 -27.95 -1.76
CA ILE A 210 -12.28 -27.79 -0.80
C ILE A 210 -13.53 -27.13 -1.39
N ALA A 211 -13.36 -26.25 -2.39
CA ALA A 211 -14.48 -25.55 -3.02
C ALA A 211 -15.41 -26.49 -3.82
N ARG A 212 -14.97 -27.72 -4.11
CA ARG A 212 -15.73 -28.74 -4.83
C ARG A 212 -16.16 -29.91 -3.96
N LEU A 213 -15.85 -29.87 -2.66
CA LEU A 213 -16.27 -30.91 -1.72
C LEU A 213 -17.77 -30.79 -1.43
N ASN A 214 -18.44 -31.92 -1.31
CA ASN A 214 -19.77 -32.05 -0.72
C ASN A 214 -19.66 -32.77 0.64
N THR A 215 -20.74 -32.78 1.40
CA THR A 215 -20.79 -33.37 2.74
C THR A 215 -20.41 -34.86 2.75
N ASP A 216 -20.83 -35.63 1.75
CA ASP A 216 -20.52 -37.06 1.66
C ASP A 216 -19.03 -37.35 1.46
N ILE A 217 -18.36 -36.54 0.65
CA ILE A 217 -16.91 -36.64 0.43
C ILE A 217 -16.17 -36.22 1.70
N VAL A 218 -16.60 -35.15 2.38
CA VAL A 218 -16.02 -34.72 3.67
C VAL A 218 -16.11 -35.83 4.72
N ASN A 219 -17.26 -36.49 4.84
CA ASN A 219 -17.44 -37.64 5.74
C ASN A 219 -16.55 -38.82 5.37
N SER A 220 -16.39 -39.09 4.08
CA SER A 220 -15.49 -40.14 3.60
C SER A 220 -14.01 -39.82 3.84
N VAL A 221 -13.63 -38.54 3.79
CA VAL A 221 -12.28 -38.03 4.12
C VAL A 221 -11.99 -38.11 5.62
N LEU A 222 -12.98 -37.81 6.47
CA LEU A 222 -12.84 -37.91 7.94
C LEU A 222 -12.50 -39.35 8.38
N LEU A 223 -12.98 -40.37 7.65
CA LEU A 223 -12.65 -41.79 7.87
C LEU A 223 -11.20 -42.17 7.52
N LEU A 224 -10.48 -41.36 6.73
CA LEU A 224 -9.10 -41.61 6.33
C LEU A 224 -8.05 -41.06 7.30
N SER A 225 -8.43 -40.16 8.20
CA SER A 225 -7.47 -39.43 9.04
C SER A 225 -7.49 -39.89 10.50
N PRO A 226 -6.56 -40.77 10.92
CA PRO A 226 -6.40 -41.11 12.34
C PRO A 226 -5.79 -39.95 13.16
N CYS A 227 -5.26 -38.91 12.51
CA CYS A 227 -4.59 -37.79 13.18
C CYS A 227 -5.59 -36.74 13.68
N ARG A 228 -5.62 -36.54 15.00
CA ARG A 228 -6.60 -35.69 15.69
C ARG A 228 -6.46 -34.17 15.50
N LEU A 229 -5.39 -33.61 14.91
CA LEU A 229 -5.08 -32.18 15.14
C LEU A 229 -4.78 -31.26 13.94
N GLN A 230 -4.20 -31.72 12.82
CA GLN A 230 -3.76 -30.80 11.74
C GLN A 230 -4.62 -30.77 10.46
N PRO A 231 -5.17 -31.87 9.95
CA PRO A 231 -5.94 -31.83 8.70
C PRO A 231 -7.26 -31.04 8.85
N LYS A 232 -7.87 -31.11 10.04
CA LYS A 232 -9.22 -30.61 10.31
C LYS A 232 -9.30 -29.09 10.44
N SER A 233 -8.30 -28.45 11.06
CA SER A 233 -8.23 -26.99 11.20
C SER A 233 -7.94 -26.27 9.88
N ILE A 234 -7.14 -26.88 9.01
CA ILE A 234 -6.88 -26.37 7.65
C ILE A 234 -8.15 -26.47 6.78
N LEU A 235 -8.83 -27.63 6.82
CA LEU A 235 -10.13 -27.83 6.17
C LEU A 235 -11.15 -26.80 6.66
N PHE A 236 -11.25 -26.64 7.98
CA PHE A 236 -12.14 -25.68 8.62
C PHE A 236 -11.88 -24.24 8.14
N ALA A 237 -10.63 -23.79 8.20
CA ALA A 237 -10.23 -22.44 7.80
C ALA A 237 -10.51 -22.13 6.32
N LYS A 238 -10.48 -23.15 5.46
CA LYS A 238 -10.76 -23.02 4.04
C LYS A 238 -12.26 -23.16 3.73
N ALA A 239 -13.01 -23.97 4.47
CA ALA A 239 -14.47 -24.04 4.40
C ALA A 239 -15.13 -22.71 4.79
N CYS A 240 -14.57 -22.01 5.80
CA CYS A 240 -14.97 -20.65 6.15
C CYS A 240 -14.81 -19.67 4.97
N ARG A 241 -13.73 -19.80 4.18
CA ARG A 241 -13.49 -18.97 2.99
C ARG A 241 -14.51 -19.23 1.87
N THR A 242 -14.93 -20.48 1.68
CA THR A 242 -15.89 -20.84 0.60
C THR A 242 -17.34 -20.57 0.99
N GLY A 243 -17.63 -20.36 2.28
CA GLY A 243 -18.96 -19.98 2.78
C GLY A 243 -19.96 -21.13 2.89
N SER A 244 -19.51 -22.39 2.80
CA SER A 244 -20.40 -23.56 2.90
C SER A 244 -20.67 -23.91 4.38
N VAL A 245 -21.90 -23.62 4.84
CA VAL A 245 -22.34 -23.85 6.23
C VAL A 245 -22.41 -25.35 6.56
N ASP A 246 -22.88 -26.19 5.65
CA ASP A 246 -23.04 -27.63 5.87
C ASP A 246 -21.70 -28.33 6.10
N ILE A 247 -20.68 -27.96 5.34
CA ILE A 247 -19.32 -28.50 5.49
C ILE A 247 -18.71 -28.06 6.83
N VAL A 248 -18.92 -26.80 7.21
CA VAL A 248 -18.49 -26.27 8.51
C VAL A 248 -19.14 -27.06 9.66
N ASN A 249 -20.46 -27.23 9.62
CA ASN A 249 -21.18 -27.99 10.65
C ASN A 249 -20.71 -29.45 10.74
N THR A 250 -20.49 -30.09 9.59
CA THR A 250 -20.00 -31.47 9.53
C THR A 250 -18.61 -31.58 10.16
N LEU A 251 -17.70 -30.63 9.86
CA LEU A 251 -16.36 -30.61 10.46
C LEU A 251 -16.38 -30.33 11.97
N LEU A 252 -17.32 -29.50 12.44
CA LEU A 252 -17.49 -29.16 13.85
C LEU A 252 -18.06 -30.35 14.65
N TYR A 253 -19.19 -30.91 14.20
CA TYR A 253 -19.98 -31.86 14.98
C TYR A 253 -19.63 -33.32 14.70
N GLU A 254 -19.34 -33.69 13.45
CA GLU A 254 -18.97 -35.08 13.08
C GLU A 254 -17.44 -35.25 13.03
N GLY A 255 -16.73 -34.21 12.59
CA GLY A 255 -15.28 -34.19 12.50
C GLY A 255 -14.54 -33.97 13.82
N ASN A 256 -15.23 -33.51 14.87
CA ASN A 256 -14.63 -33.14 16.17
C ASN A 256 -13.43 -32.18 16.00
N ALA A 257 -13.58 -31.18 15.12
CA ALA A 257 -12.55 -30.17 14.89
C ALA A 257 -12.33 -29.36 16.18
N ASP A 258 -11.06 -29.15 16.55
CA ASP A 258 -10.73 -28.36 17.74
C ASP A 258 -11.07 -26.88 17.50
N VAL A 259 -12.10 -26.42 18.20
CA VAL A 259 -12.56 -25.02 18.19
C VAL A 259 -12.00 -24.20 19.34
N LYS A 260 -11.29 -24.85 20.27
CA LYS A 260 -10.67 -24.19 21.41
C LYS A 260 -9.25 -23.74 21.07
N TYR A 261 -8.81 -22.72 21.77
CA TYR A 261 -7.46 -22.20 21.59
C TYR A 261 -6.42 -23.22 22.03
N SER A 262 -5.43 -23.46 21.19
CA SER A 262 -4.22 -24.21 21.54
C SER A 262 -3.00 -23.31 21.36
N PRO A 263 -2.06 -23.26 22.32
CA PRO A 263 -0.87 -22.39 22.26
C PRO A 263 0.06 -22.68 21.07
N PHE A 264 -0.17 -23.77 20.33
CA PHE A 264 0.55 -24.12 19.09
C PHE A 264 -0.20 -23.72 17.81
N THR A 265 -1.39 -23.09 17.91
CA THR A 265 -2.18 -22.64 16.76
C THR A 265 -1.84 -21.20 16.39
N SER A 266 -1.47 -20.97 15.12
CA SER A 266 -1.24 -19.63 14.60
C SER A 266 -2.57 -18.96 14.24
N SER A 267 -2.59 -17.62 14.10
CA SER A 267 -3.77 -16.84 13.69
C SER A 267 -4.41 -17.32 12.38
N ILE A 268 -3.67 -18.04 11.55
CA ILE A 268 -4.09 -18.57 10.25
C ILE A 268 -5.02 -19.80 10.40
N THR A 269 -4.98 -20.48 11.55
CA THR A 269 -5.73 -21.74 11.78
C THR A 269 -6.83 -21.63 12.83
N HIS A 270 -7.01 -20.47 13.48
CA HIS A 270 -8.02 -20.31 14.52
C HIS A 270 -9.45 -20.24 13.92
N PRO A 271 -10.36 -21.17 14.29
CA PRO A 271 -11.68 -21.29 13.67
C PRO A 271 -12.51 -20.00 13.71
N PHE A 272 -12.59 -19.35 14.88
CA PHE A 272 -13.35 -18.12 15.05
C PHE A 272 -12.77 -16.95 14.24
N PHE A 273 -11.43 -16.82 14.18
CA PHE A 273 -10.78 -15.73 13.47
C PHE A 273 -11.02 -15.85 11.96
N ARG A 274 -10.93 -17.07 11.43
CA ARG A 274 -11.18 -17.35 10.00
C ARG A 274 -12.65 -17.18 9.64
N ALA A 275 -13.58 -17.57 10.51
CA ALA A 275 -15.01 -17.29 10.32
C ALA A 275 -15.29 -15.79 10.25
N THR A 276 -14.65 -14.99 11.12
CA THR A 276 -14.82 -13.53 11.13
C THR A 276 -14.13 -12.82 9.95
N GLU A 277 -12.96 -13.29 9.51
CA GLU A 277 -12.19 -12.69 8.39
C GLU A 277 -13.01 -12.66 7.08
N PHE A 278 -13.82 -13.69 6.85
CA PHE A 278 -14.63 -13.82 5.62
C PHE A 278 -16.10 -13.41 5.81
N GLY A 279 -16.50 -12.93 7.00
CA GLY A 279 -17.76 -12.22 7.22
C GLY A 279 -19.07 -13.02 7.07
N ASN A 280 -19.03 -14.35 7.15
CA ASN A 280 -20.24 -15.18 7.01
C ASN A 280 -20.91 -15.40 8.39
N ILE A 281 -21.96 -14.62 8.68
CA ILE A 281 -22.67 -14.60 9.98
C ILE A 281 -23.16 -16.00 10.42
N PRO A 282 -23.81 -16.81 9.56
CA PRO A 282 -24.18 -18.19 9.91
C PRO A 282 -23.02 -19.07 10.37
N ILE A 283 -21.85 -18.96 9.72
CA ILE A 283 -20.65 -19.72 10.08
C ILE A 283 -20.09 -19.24 11.42
N ILE A 284 -20.09 -17.92 11.66
CA ILE A 284 -19.66 -17.35 12.95
C ILE A 284 -20.55 -17.88 14.09
N GLY A 285 -21.87 -17.94 13.87
CA GLY A 285 -22.82 -18.52 14.82
C GLY A 285 -22.51 -19.99 15.14
N ALA A 286 -22.35 -20.82 14.11
CA ALA A 286 -22.05 -22.24 14.28
C ALA A 286 -20.75 -22.51 15.07
N VAL A 287 -19.72 -21.67 14.87
CA VAL A 287 -18.43 -21.79 15.56
C VAL A 287 -18.54 -21.40 17.04
N LEU A 288 -19.33 -20.37 17.34
CA LEU A 288 -19.62 -19.98 18.73
C LEU A 288 -20.44 -21.05 19.44
N ASP A 289 -21.46 -21.60 18.78
CA ASP A 289 -22.31 -22.67 19.32
C ASP A 289 -21.53 -23.97 19.56
N ALA A 290 -20.49 -24.23 18.75
CA ALA A 290 -19.56 -25.33 18.97
C ALA A 290 -18.60 -25.12 20.16
N GLY A 291 -18.58 -23.93 20.78
CA GLY A 291 -17.81 -23.62 21.98
C GLY A 291 -16.45 -22.95 21.74
N ALA A 292 -16.29 -22.24 20.62
CA ALA A 292 -15.08 -21.46 20.37
C ALA A 292 -14.94 -20.31 21.38
N GLU A 293 -13.74 -20.18 21.95
CA GLU A 293 -13.44 -19.09 22.88
C GLU A 293 -13.24 -17.78 22.13
N ILE A 294 -14.08 -16.78 22.45
CA ILE A 294 -13.92 -15.40 21.96
C ILE A 294 -12.67 -14.75 22.59
N ASN A 295 -12.27 -15.23 23.77
CA ASN A 295 -11.25 -14.62 24.64
C ASN A 295 -9.91 -15.36 24.67
N ALA A 296 -9.59 -16.15 23.64
CA ALA A 296 -8.32 -16.85 23.51
C ALA A 296 -7.14 -15.86 23.65
N ARG A 297 -6.53 -15.83 24.84
CA ARG A 297 -5.38 -14.97 25.13
C ARG A 297 -4.17 -15.53 24.37
N PHE A 298 -3.68 -14.76 23.41
CA PHE A 298 -2.32 -14.95 22.92
C PHE A 298 -1.38 -14.70 24.11
N ASP A 299 -0.64 -15.72 24.55
CA ASP A 299 0.50 -15.54 25.46
C ASP A 299 1.56 -14.70 24.73
N THR A 300 1.38 -13.39 24.75
CA THR A 300 2.45 -12.44 24.53
C THR A 300 3.27 -12.40 25.81
N ALA A 301 4.57 -12.52 25.65
CA ALA A 301 5.60 -12.13 26.60
C ALA A 301 5.19 -10.85 27.41
N PRO A 302 5.70 -10.70 28.64
CA PRO A 302 5.02 -10.03 29.74
C PRO A 302 4.47 -8.66 29.36
N ASP A 303 3.17 -8.51 29.61
CA ASP A 303 2.42 -7.26 29.73
C ASP A 303 2.91 -6.10 28.86
N LYS A 304 2.78 -6.29 27.54
CA LYS A 304 2.42 -5.18 26.67
C LYS A 304 0.95 -5.33 26.36
N THR A 305 0.10 -4.71 27.19
CA THR A 305 -1.06 -4.00 26.61
C THR A 305 -0.62 -3.44 25.25
N MET A 306 -1.42 -3.60 24.19
CA MET A 306 -1.31 -2.68 23.06
C MET A 306 -1.63 -1.28 23.58
N SER A 307 -0.67 -0.70 24.32
CA SER A 307 -0.49 0.73 24.40
C SER A 307 -0.26 1.05 22.93
N PHE A 308 -1.24 1.72 22.31
CA PHE A 308 -0.90 2.71 21.30
C PHE A 308 0.38 3.36 21.80
N ILE A 309 1.50 3.16 21.09
CA ILE A 309 2.84 3.58 21.52
C ILE A 309 2.67 4.93 22.18
N THR A 310 2.72 4.96 23.52
CA THR A 310 2.38 6.20 24.22
C THR A 310 3.55 7.10 23.90
N PRO A 311 3.33 8.22 23.18
CA PRO A 311 4.46 9.05 22.76
C PRO A 311 5.20 9.49 24.00
N SER A 312 6.53 9.42 23.94
CA SER A 312 7.38 9.95 25.01
C SER A 312 6.96 11.40 25.28
N PRO A 313 6.88 11.83 26.56
CA PRO A 313 6.63 13.22 26.89
C PRO A 313 7.57 14.15 26.12
N PRO A 314 7.08 15.28 25.59
CA PRO A 314 7.94 16.21 24.88
C PRO A 314 8.96 16.83 25.84
N VAL A 315 10.21 16.93 25.40
CA VAL A 315 11.33 17.47 26.19
C VAL A 315 11.17 18.97 26.46
N SER A 316 10.49 19.68 25.56
CA SER A 316 10.17 21.10 25.71
C SER A 316 8.87 21.44 24.96
N LEU A 317 8.42 22.70 25.06
CA LEU A 317 7.30 23.21 24.26
C LEU A 317 7.54 23.10 22.75
N LEU A 318 8.80 23.07 22.30
CA LEU A 318 9.16 22.87 20.90
C LEU A 318 8.81 21.44 20.41
N GLY A 319 8.86 20.45 21.31
CA GLY A 319 8.48 19.06 21.02
C GLY A 319 6.97 18.84 20.96
N ARG A 320 6.14 19.86 21.26
CA ARG A 320 4.68 19.81 21.04
C ARG A 320 4.39 20.15 19.58
N HIS A 321 4.66 19.20 18.69
CA HIS A 321 4.46 19.37 17.25
C HIS A 321 3.02 19.71 16.91
N ARG A 322 2.85 20.50 15.85
CA ARG A 322 1.55 20.88 15.30
C ARG A 322 1.43 20.29 13.90
N ILE A 323 0.20 20.03 13.47
CA ILE A 323 -0.09 19.71 12.08
C ILE A 323 0.19 20.97 11.25
N LEU A 324 0.92 20.81 10.13
CA LEU A 324 1.36 21.93 9.30
C LEU A 324 0.16 22.75 8.80
N SER A 325 -0.76 22.14 8.05
CA SER A 325 -1.94 22.82 7.51
C SER A 325 -3.07 21.84 7.20
N PRO A 326 -4.30 22.31 6.91
CA PRO A 326 -5.38 21.44 6.44
C PRO A 326 -5.02 20.63 5.18
N THR A 327 -4.14 21.16 4.33
CA THR A 327 -3.68 20.50 3.10
C THR A 327 -2.42 19.64 3.27
N ALA A 328 -1.77 19.69 4.45
CA ALA A 328 -0.57 18.92 4.77
C ALA A 328 -0.56 18.43 6.23
N ALA A 329 -0.75 17.12 6.42
CA ALA A 329 -0.85 16.49 7.73
C ALA A 329 0.51 16.26 8.44
N VAL A 330 1.63 16.66 7.82
CA VAL A 330 2.97 16.51 8.43
C VAL A 330 3.04 17.28 9.75
N ARG A 331 3.70 16.67 10.74
CA ARG A 331 3.84 17.23 12.08
C ARG A 331 5.17 17.97 12.17
N VAL A 332 5.09 19.25 12.47
CA VAL A 332 6.25 20.14 12.56
C VAL A 332 6.33 20.80 13.93
N SER A 333 7.54 21.08 14.39
CA SER A 333 7.78 21.91 15.55
C SER A 333 7.14 23.29 15.35
N PRO A 334 6.59 23.91 16.41
CA PRO A 334 5.87 25.18 16.31
C PRO A 334 6.77 26.37 15.93
N LEU A 335 8.09 26.19 15.96
CA LEU A 335 9.09 27.08 15.38
C LEU A 335 9.86 26.33 14.28
N CYS A 336 10.24 27.05 13.22
CA CYS A 336 11.07 26.55 12.13
C CYS A 336 12.50 27.10 12.29
N LEU A 337 13.52 26.25 12.27
CA LEU A 337 14.91 26.70 12.33
C LEU A 337 15.38 27.12 10.94
N GLY A 338 15.58 28.42 10.75
CA GLY A 338 16.12 28.99 9.51
C GLY A 338 17.65 28.93 9.48
N ALA A 339 18.19 28.37 8.39
CA ALA A 339 19.61 28.11 8.21
C ALA A 339 20.32 29.06 7.23
N MET A 340 19.71 30.22 6.92
CA MET A 340 20.29 31.21 6.00
C MET A 340 21.71 31.64 6.39
N ASN A 341 22.01 31.70 7.69
CA ASN A 341 23.34 32.05 8.17
C ASN A 341 24.29 30.87 8.34
N PHE A 342 23.89 29.62 8.09
CA PHE A 342 24.77 28.46 8.26
C PHE A 342 25.74 28.37 7.07
N GLY A 343 26.92 28.95 7.24
CA GLY A 343 27.95 29.07 6.22
C GLY A 343 28.87 30.26 6.50
N GLU A 344 29.99 30.30 5.81
CA GLU A 344 31.00 31.36 5.97
C GLU A 344 31.00 32.33 4.79
N ALA A 345 30.43 31.93 3.64
CA ALA A 345 30.41 32.70 2.41
C ALA A 345 29.86 34.14 2.54
N TRP A 346 28.88 34.36 3.42
CA TRP A 346 28.17 35.62 3.64
C TRP A 346 28.47 36.22 5.03
N LYS A 347 29.60 35.86 5.65
CA LYS A 347 30.04 36.36 6.96
C LYS A 347 30.00 37.89 7.07
N ALA A 348 30.32 38.61 5.99
CA ALA A 348 30.30 40.07 5.95
C ALA A 348 28.89 40.68 6.13
N THR A 349 27.85 39.99 5.68
CA THR A 349 26.47 40.50 5.67
C THR A 349 25.63 39.91 6.81
N LEU A 350 25.73 38.59 7.04
CA LEU A 350 24.90 37.87 8.02
C LEU A 350 25.59 37.65 9.37
N GLY A 351 26.88 37.97 9.45
CA GLY A 351 27.75 37.64 10.57
C GLY A 351 28.30 36.22 10.48
N GLU A 352 29.28 35.93 11.33
CA GLU A 352 29.95 34.63 11.37
C GLU A 352 29.07 33.54 11.98
N CYS A 353 29.09 32.36 11.35
CA CYS A 353 28.51 31.13 11.86
C CYS A 353 29.36 29.98 11.34
N SER A 354 30.32 29.52 12.13
CA SER A 354 31.15 28.39 11.76
C SER A 354 30.32 27.11 11.68
N LYS A 355 30.87 26.07 11.06
CA LYS A 355 30.24 24.76 10.96
C LYS A 355 29.96 24.16 12.34
N GLU A 356 30.88 24.30 13.29
CA GLU A 356 30.71 23.82 14.67
C GLU A 356 29.54 24.53 15.36
N THR A 357 29.38 25.83 15.11
CA THR A 357 28.25 26.61 15.64
C THR A 357 26.94 26.16 15.02
N ALA A 358 26.90 25.92 13.71
CA ALA A 358 25.72 25.42 13.02
C ALA A 358 25.31 24.04 13.52
N VAL A 359 26.26 23.11 13.66
CA VAL A 359 26.04 21.77 14.23
C VAL A 359 25.53 21.86 15.67
N ALA A 360 26.13 22.69 16.52
CA ALA A 360 25.65 22.89 17.89
C ALA A 360 24.22 23.46 17.95
N MET A 361 23.86 24.34 17.01
CA MET A 361 22.49 24.84 16.91
C MET A 361 21.50 23.77 16.43
N LEU A 362 21.89 22.93 15.47
CA LEU A 362 21.08 21.81 14.98
C LEU A 362 20.87 20.75 16.07
N ASP A 363 21.94 20.34 16.76
CA ASP A 363 21.90 19.41 17.88
C ASP A 363 20.96 19.96 18.98
N CYS A 364 21.15 21.21 19.42
CA CYS A 364 20.28 21.81 20.43
C CYS A 364 18.81 21.89 19.98
N PHE A 365 18.54 22.26 18.72
CA PHE A 365 17.17 22.34 18.20
C PHE A 365 16.50 20.96 18.23
N TYR A 366 17.20 19.93 17.77
CA TYR A 366 16.73 18.55 17.76
C TYR A 366 16.51 18.01 19.18
N GLU A 367 17.47 18.18 20.09
CA GLU A 367 17.38 17.73 21.49
C GLU A 367 16.21 18.37 22.25
N ARG A 368 15.83 19.60 21.89
CA ARG A 368 14.66 20.29 22.45
C ARG A 368 13.33 19.84 21.82
N GLY A 369 13.36 18.94 20.84
CA GLY A 369 12.19 18.39 20.14
C GLY A 369 11.84 19.11 18.83
N GLY A 370 12.73 19.97 18.32
CA GLY A 370 12.57 20.63 17.03
C GLY A 370 12.80 19.68 15.86
N ASN A 371 11.97 19.78 14.81
CA ASN A 371 12.13 18.94 13.63
C ASN A 371 11.99 19.69 12.30
N PHE A 372 11.59 20.96 12.31
CA PHE A 372 11.35 21.72 11.09
C PHE A 372 12.51 22.66 10.77
N ILE A 373 13.25 22.38 9.69
CA ILE A 373 14.42 23.16 9.26
C ILE A 373 14.16 23.76 7.88
N ASP A 374 14.47 25.06 7.72
CA ASP A 374 14.38 25.80 6.46
C ASP A 374 15.77 26.21 5.96
N THR A 375 16.08 25.89 4.71
CA THR A 375 17.29 26.30 3.99
C THR A 375 16.96 26.66 2.53
N ALA A 376 17.95 26.94 1.68
CA ALA A 376 17.75 27.16 0.24
C ALA A 376 19.02 26.80 -0.55
N VAL A 377 18.84 26.45 -1.82
CA VAL A 377 19.93 26.03 -2.72
C VAL A 377 21.06 27.06 -2.86
N ASN A 378 20.76 28.34 -2.64
CA ASN A 378 21.69 29.45 -2.80
C ASN A 378 22.23 30.00 -1.47
N TYR A 379 21.71 29.54 -0.32
CA TYR A 379 22.18 30.04 0.98
C TYR A 379 23.63 29.71 1.18
N GLN A 380 24.44 30.75 1.44
CA GLN A 380 25.87 30.62 1.66
C GLN A 380 26.56 29.90 0.48
N PHE A 381 26.11 30.16 -0.74
CA PHE A 381 26.54 29.47 -1.97
C PHE A 381 26.43 27.92 -1.90
N GLY A 382 25.46 27.42 -1.14
CA GLY A 382 25.16 26.00 -0.99
C GLY A 382 25.73 25.37 0.28
N GLU A 383 26.57 26.07 1.06
CA GLU A 383 27.13 25.54 2.31
C GLU A 383 26.05 25.15 3.32
N SER A 384 24.95 25.92 3.39
CA SER A 384 23.85 25.67 4.32
C SER A 384 23.24 24.27 4.13
N GLU A 385 22.90 23.91 2.89
CA GLU A 385 22.37 22.57 2.58
C GLU A 385 23.40 21.46 2.81
N GLN A 386 24.68 21.72 2.49
CA GLN A 386 25.76 20.74 2.70
C GLN A 386 25.94 20.41 4.18
N TRP A 387 25.96 21.43 5.04
CA TRP A 387 26.16 21.24 6.47
C TRP A 387 24.94 20.57 7.13
N ILE A 388 23.73 20.91 6.70
CA ILE A 388 22.51 20.23 7.16
C ILE A 388 22.52 18.77 6.71
N GLY A 389 22.85 18.50 5.44
CA GLY A 389 22.89 17.13 4.91
C GLY A 389 23.89 16.25 5.63
N GLU A 390 25.08 16.78 5.90
CA GLU A 390 26.09 16.12 6.75
C GLU A 390 25.57 15.83 8.14
N TRP A 391 24.97 16.83 8.79
CA TRP A 391 24.43 16.64 10.14
C TRP A 391 23.30 15.60 10.18
N VAL A 392 22.37 15.63 9.23
CA VAL A 392 21.25 14.67 9.15
C VAL A 392 21.77 13.23 8.96
N GLU A 393 22.75 13.04 8.07
CA GLU A 393 23.37 11.75 7.81
C GLU A 393 24.17 11.26 9.04
N ASP A 394 25.01 12.12 9.62
CA ASP A 394 25.85 11.79 10.78
C ASP A 394 25.02 11.41 12.02
N ARG A 395 23.86 12.04 12.21
CA ARG A 395 22.95 11.74 13.33
C ARG A 395 21.96 10.62 13.02
N GLY A 396 21.78 10.26 11.74
CA GLY A 396 20.83 9.22 11.32
C GLY A 396 19.37 9.59 11.54
N VAL A 397 19.02 10.88 11.48
CA VAL A 397 17.70 11.42 11.89
C VAL A 397 16.81 11.83 10.72
N ARG A 398 17.14 11.45 9.48
CA ARG A 398 16.44 11.96 8.27
C ARG A 398 14.93 11.83 8.36
N ASP A 399 14.42 10.68 8.80
CA ASP A 399 12.98 10.40 8.85
C ASP A 399 12.25 11.12 9.99
N GLU A 400 13.00 11.66 10.96
CA GLU A 400 12.46 12.46 12.08
C GLU A 400 12.36 13.95 11.72
N MET A 401 13.12 14.38 10.71
CA MET A 401 13.24 15.78 10.30
C MET A 401 12.33 16.15 9.13
N VAL A 402 11.76 17.34 9.20
CA VAL A 402 11.04 18.00 8.10
C VAL A 402 11.98 19.03 7.48
N LEU A 403 12.55 18.68 6.31
CA LEU A 403 13.49 19.53 5.59
C LEU A 403 12.77 20.35 4.52
N ALA A 404 12.80 21.67 4.68
CA ALA A 404 12.35 22.64 3.71
C ALA A 404 13.54 23.24 2.94
N THR A 405 13.47 23.22 1.61
CA THR A 405 14.41 23.97 0.76
C THR A 405 13.70 24.71 -0.36
N LYS A 406 14.44 25.58 -1.06
CA LYS A 406 13.90 26.52 -2.05
C LYS A 406 14.83 26.64 -3.25
N PHE A 407 14.23 26.94 -4.38
CA PHE A 407 14.94 27.29 -5.62
C PHE A 407 14.59 28.69 -6.10
N THR A 408 15.56 29.35 -6.72
CA THR A 408 15.42 30.71 -7.24
C THR A 408 15.39 30.69 -8.77
N GLY A 409 14.40 31.34 -9.38
CA GLY A 409 14.18 31.34 -10.83
C GLY A 409 13.16 30.28 -11.21
N ASN A 410 11.97 30.69 -11.66
CA ASN A 410 10.79 29.84 -11.60
C ASN A 410 10.58 28.94 -12.83
N SER A 411 11.47 28.98 -13.81
CA SER A 411 11.42 28.10 -15.00
C SER A 411 11.59 26.62 -14.65
N ALA A 412 10.96 25.74 -15.43
CA ALA A 412 11.05 24.29 -15.23
C ALA A 412 12.51 23.79 -15.24
N LYS A 413 13.35 24.28 -16.17
CA LYS A 413 14.77 23.89 -16.26
C LYS A 413 15.53 24.17 -14.97
N ASN A 414 15.35 25.36 -14.42
CA ASN A 414 16.05 25.77 -13.20
C ASN A 414 15.55 24.97 -11.99
N MET A 415 14.24 24.76 -11.89
CA MET A 415 13.64 23.95 -10.82
C MET A 415 14.20 22.52 -10.82
N PHE A 416 14.22 21.83 -11.97
CA PHE A 416 14.79 20.48 -12.07
C PHE A 416 16.29 20.43 -11.77
N THR A 417 17.05 21.44 -12.20
CA THR A 417 18.50 21.49 -11.90
C THR A 417 18.76 21.77 -10.42
N SER A 418 17.91 22.60 -9.80
CA SER A 418 18.07 23.02 -8.40
C SER A 418 17.75 21.88 -7.45
N ILE A 419 16.66 21.13 -7.67
CA ILE A 419 16.30 20.02 -6.79
C ILE A 419 17.38 18.93 -6.78
N GLU A 420 17.99 18.60 -7.92
CA GLU A 420 19.10 17.62 -7.97
C GLU A 420 20.30 18.07 -7.14
N ARG A 421 20.62 19.36 -7.17
CA ARG A 421 21.69 19.94 -6.36
C ARG A 421 21.35 19.89 -4.88
N SER A 422 20.13 20.30 -4.52
CA SER A 422 19.65 20.29 -3.14
C SER A 422 19.63 18.89 -2.54
N LEU A 423 19.10 17.90 -3.26
CA LEU A 423 19.07 16.50 -2.80
C LEU A 423 20.47 15.94 -2.55
N LYS A 424 21.41 16.25 -3.46
CA LYS A 424 22.82 15.86 -3.29
C LYS A 424 23.47 16.54 -2.08
N ALA A 425 23.25 17.85 -1.90
CA ALA A 425 23.82 18.60 -0.79
C ALA A 425 23.22 18.16 0.56
N LEU A 426 21.91 17.96 0.62
CA LEU A 426 21.17 17.48 1.78
C LEU A 426 21.34 15.98 2.05
N ARG A 427 22.09 15.26 1.19
CA ARG A 427 22.37 13.81 1.30
C ARG A 427 21.11 12.97 1.50
N THR A 428 20.07 13.28 0.74
CA THR A 428 18.76 12.60 0.83
C THR A 428 18.11 12.43 -0.54
N SER A 429 17.15 11.52 -0.63
CA SER A 429 16.39 11.25 -1.86
C SER A 429 15.12 12.09 -2.01
N TYR A 430 14.69 12.77 -0.95
CA TYR A 430 13.49 13.60 -0.95
C TYR A 430 13.63 14.82 -0.03
N VAL A 431 12.88 15.88 -0.32
CA VAL A 431 12.64 16.99 0.62
C VAL A 431 11.16 17.01 1.01
N ASP A 432 10.88 17.41 2.25
CA ASP A 432 9.52 17.44 2.77
C ASP A 432 8.75 18.59 2.16
N ILE A 433 9.35 19.78 2.11
CA ILE A 433 8.73 20.98 1.56
C ILE A 433 9.68 21.63 0.54
N TYR A 434 9.19 21.85 -0.68
CA TYR A 434 9.94 22.56 -1.70
C TYR A 434 9.28 23.88 -2.07
N TYR A 435 9.99 24.99 -1.86
CA TYR A 435 9.47 26.34 -2.10
C TYR A 435 9.88 26.89 -3.46
N VAL A 436 8.90 27.47 -4.14
CA VAL A 436 9.15 28.55 -5.11
C VAL A 436 9.62 29.78 -4.32
N HIS A 437 10.90 30.15 -4.40
CA HIS A 437 11.52 31.10 -3.45
C HIS A 437 11.07 32.55 -3.65
N LEU A 438 10.89 32.99 -4.90
CA LEU A 438 10.52 34.36 -5.25
C LEU A 438 9.69 34.33 -6.54
N TRP A 439 8.72 35.23 -6.69
CA TRP A 439 7.98 35.34 -7.94
C TRP A 439 8.66 36.28 -8.95
N ASP A 440 9.22 35.75 -10.03
CA ASP A 440 9.96 36.52 -11.05
C ASP A 440 9.11 36.98 -12.26
N SER A 441 7.83 36.60 -12.32
CA SER A 441 6.90 36.91 -13.42
C SER A 441 7.31 36.41 -14.82
N THR A 442 8.27 35.49 -14.91
CA THR A 442 8.73 34.93 -16.19
C THR A 442 8.04 33.62 -16.56
N VAL A 443 7.64 32.84 -15.55
CA VAL A 443 7.01 31.53 -15.75
C VAL A 443 5.49 31.64 -15.87
N SER A 444 4.90 30.79 -16.70
CA SER A 444 3.44 30.60 -16.70
C SER A 444 3.00 29.67 -15.55
N ILE A 445 1.82 29.89 -14.97
CA ILE A 445 1.27 28.99 -13.94
C ILE A 445 1.15 27.54 -14.43
N PRO A 446 0.66 27.25 -15.67
CA PRO A 446 0.63 25.89 -16.19
C PRO A 446 2.01 25.21 -16.23
N GLU A 447 3.05 25.90 -16.68
CA GLU A 447 4.41 25.36 -16.68
C GLU A 447 4.87 25.04 -15.26
N LEU A 448 4.76 26.01 -14.36
CA LEU A 448 5.21 25.87 -12.97
C LEU A 448 4.50 24.72 -12.25
N MET A 449 3.17 24.66 -12.32
CA MET A 449 2.40 23.67 -11.55
C MET A 449 2.56 22.25 -12.09
N ASN A 450 2.67 22.07 -13.42
CA ASN A 450 2.98 20.76 -13.98
C ASN A 450 4.38 20.30 -13.56
N ALA A 451 5.38 21.18 -13.66
CA ALA A 451 6.75 20.82 -13.33
C ALA A 451 6.91 20.50 -11.83
N LEU A 452 6.28 21.28 -10.94
CA LEU A 452 6.24 20.96 -9.50
C LEU A 452 5.55 19.62 -9.23
N ASN A 453 4.48 19.31 -9.96
CA ASN A 453 3.78 18.04 -9.81
C ASN A 453 4.61 16.84 -10.29
N ASP A 454 5.47 17.01 -11.30
CA ASP A 454 6.44 15.99 -11.72
C ASP A 454 7.43 15.65 -10.60
N LEU A 455 7.85 16.65 -9.81
CA LEU A 455 8.71 16.42 -8.64
C LEU A 455 7.99 15.68 -7.51
N VAL A 456 6.70 15.97 -7.32
CA VAL A 456 5.87 15.28 -6.32
C VAL A 456 5.60 13.83 -6.71
N THR A 457 5.20 13.61 -7.96
CA THR A 457 4.91 12.26 -8.47
C THR A 457 6.17 11.38 -8.55
N SER A 458 7.34 11.98 -8.79
CA SER A 458 8.63 11.29 -8.70
C SER A 458 9.16 11.12 -7.26
N ARG A 459 8.39 11.52 -6.24
CA ARG A 459 8.72 11.41 -4.80
C ARG A 459 9.98 12.14 -4.35
N LYS A 460 10.47 13.10 -5.14
CA LYS A 460 11.58 13.98 -4.73
C LYS A 460 11.10 15.08 -3.78
N VAL A 461 9.81 15.40 -3.81
CA VAL A 461 9.16 16.42 -2.99
C VAL A 461 7.85 15.85 -2.43
N ILE A 462 7.55 16.08 -1.15
CA ILE A 462 6.29 15.62 -0.53
C ILE A 462 5.21 16.71 -0.55
N TYR A 463 5.58 17.93 -0.15
CA TYR A 463 4.70 19.10 -0.06
C TYR A 463 5.29 20.28 -0.82
N LEU A 464 4.42 21.12 -1.36
CA LEU A 464 4.80 22.33 -2.09
C LEU A 464 4.62 23.56 -1.20
N GLY A 465 5.62 24.44 -1.22
CA GLY A 465 5.56 25.75 -0.60
C GLY A 465 5.74 26.85 -1.64
N ILE A 466 5.36 28.07 -1.28
CA ILE A 466 5.61 29.26 -2.10
C ILE A 466 6.02 30.42 -1.20
N SER A 467 6.97 31.23 -1.66
CA SER A 467 7.53 32.34 -0.89
C SER A 467 7.43 33.65 -1.65
N ASP A 468 7.20 34.73 -0.92
CA ASP A 468 7.26 36.12 -1.39
C ASP A 468 6.55 36.34 -2.74
N THR A 469 5.37 35.75 -2.88
CA THR A 469 4.56 35.74 -4.10
C THR A 469 3.24 36.47 -3.85
N PRO A 470 2.79 37.36 -4.75
CA PRO A 470 1.49 38.02 -4.61
C PRO A 470 0.32 37.05 -4.40
N ALA A 471 -0.57 37.35 -3.44
CA ALA A 471 -1.67 36.46 -3.04
C ALA A 471 -2.52 35.95 -4.22
N TRP A 472 -2.89 36.84 -5.14
CA TRP A 472 -3.72 36.48 -6.31
C TRP A 472 -3.06 35.45 -7.23
N ILE A 473 -1.72 35.39 -7.27
CA ILE A 473 -0.98 34.41 -8.05
C ILE A 473 -1.05 33.05 -7.37
N VAL A 474 -0.90 33.02 -6.04
CA VAL A 474 -1.01 31.79 -5.24
C VAL A 474 -2.40 31.18 -5.40
N VAL A 475 -3.46 31.99 -5.26
CA VAL A 475 -4.86 31.55 -5.48
C VAL A 475 -5.04 31.01 -6.91
N LYS A 476 -4.53 31.71 -7.92
CA LYS A 476 -4.62 31.27 -9.32
C LYS A 476 -3.88 29.94 -9.56
N ALA A 477 -2.72 29.76 -8.94
CA ALA A 477 -1.92 28.54 -9.06
C ALA A 477 -2.56 27.35 -8.35
N ASN A 478 -3.08 27.53 -7.14
CA ASN A 478 -3.81 26.49 -6.43
C ASN A 478 -5.14 26.14 -7.11
N CYS A 479 -5.86 27.14 -7.65
CA CYS A 479 -7.05 26.91 -8.45
C CYS A 479 -6.73 26.04 -9.68
N TYR A 480 -5.66 26.39 -10.42
CA TYR A 480 -5.18 25.57 -11.53
C TYR A 480 -4.85 24.14 -11.08
N ALA A 481 -4.14 23.97 -9.97
CA ALA A 481 -3.82 22.65 -9.45
C ALA A 481 -5.07 21.81 -9.15
N ARG A 482 -6.08 22.38 -8.48
CA ARG A 482 -7.36 21.70 -8.21
C ARG A 482 -8.07 21.28 -9.50
N GLN A 483 -8.13 22.16 -10.50
CA GLN A 483 -8.80 21.90 -11.78
C GLN A 483 -8.11 20.82 -12.62
N HIS A 484 -6.81 20.65 -12.45
CA HIS A 484 -5.99 19.74 -13.24
C HIS A 484 -5.51 18.50 -12.46
N GLY A 485 -6.00 18.28 -11.24
CA GLY A 485 -5.62 17.13 -10.42
C GLY A 485 -4.14 17.13 -9.98
N LEU A 486 -3.54 18.32 -9.86
CA LEU A 486 -2.15 18.52 -9.45
C LEU A 486 -2.05 18.83 -7.95
N ARG A 487 -0.85 18.69 -7.40
CA ARG A 487 -0.56 19.08 -6.01
C ARG A 487 -0.66 20.61 -5.83
N GLN A 488 -1.39 21.06 -4.80
CA GLN A 488 -1.49 22.46 -4.39
C GLN A 488 -0.30 22.86 -3.50
N PHE A 489 -0.08 24.17 -3.34
CA PHE A 489 0.75 24.71 -2.28
C PHE A 489 0.08 24.52 -0.91
N SER A 490 0.86 24.11 0.09
CA SER A 490 0.38 23.84 1.46
C SER A 490 0.91 24.81 2.50
N ILE A 491 1.88 25.65 2.15
CA ILE A 491 2.53 26.61 3.04
C ILE A 491 3.02 27.83 2.28
N TYR A 492 2.84 29.00 2.87
CA TYR A 492 3.35 30.27 2.38
C TYR A 492 4.46 30.78 3.29
N GLN A 493 5.61 31.16 2.72
CA GLN A 493 6.71 31.80 3.42
C GLN A 493 6.80 33.29 3.02
N GLY A 494 7.00 34.19 3.98
CA GLY A 494 7.19 35.60 3.65
C GLY A 494 7.50 36.50 4.83
N ARG A 495 7.81 37.77 4.54
CA ARG A 495 8.19 38.75 5.58
C ARG A 495 7.00 39.17 6.42
N TRP A 496 7.09 38.98 7.74
CA TRP A 496 6.07 39.49 8.68
C TRP A 496 6.64 39.68 10.07
N SER A 497 6.38 40.85 10.68
CA SER A 497 6.72 41.14 12.07
C SER A 497 5.76 42.16 12.65
N ALA A 498 5.84 42.42 13.96
CA ALA A 498 5.08 43.49 14.59
C ALA A 498 5.40 44.89 14.01
N ALA A 499 6.56 45.08 13.38
CA ALA A 499 6.92 46.34 12.71
C ALA A 499 6.46 46.40 11.23
N ASP A 500 6.42 45.26 10.55
CA ASP A 500 5.96 45.13 9.15
C ASP A 500 4.75 44.21 9.07
N ARG A 501 3.56 44.83 9.10
CA ARG A 501 2.26 44.16 9.07
C ARG A 501 1.63 44.08 7.68
N SER A 502 2.35 44.45 6.61
CA SER A 502 1.82 44.42 5.24
C SER A 502 1.31 43.03 4.82
N PHE A 503 1.91 41.97 5.37
CA PHE A 503 1.51 40.58 5.24
C PHE A 503 0.04 40.31 5.64
N GLU A 504 -0.47 41.04 6.63
CA GLU A 504 -1.82 40.88 7.18
C GLU A 504 -2.92 41.28 6.18
N ARG A 505 -2.59 42.07 5.14
CA ARG A 505 -3.56 42.57 4.16
C ARG A 505 -4.16 41.46 3.31
N GLU A 506 -3.32 40.66 2.69
CA GLU A 506 -3.75 39.70 1.67
C GLU A 506 -3.20 38.28 1.91
N ILE A 507 -2.04 38.14 2.55
CA ILE A 507 -1.40 36.83 2.70
C ILE A 507 -2.11 35.98 3.76
N ILE A 508 -2.45 36.57 4.91
CA ILE A 508 -3.18 35.83 5.96
C ILE A 508 -4.56 35.38 5.46
N PRO A 509 -5.43 36.27 4.91
CA PRO A 509 -6.72 35.83 4.37
C PRO A 509 -6.59 34.77 3.28
N MET A 510 -5.64 34.94 2.35
CA MET A 510 -5.39 33.97 1.29
C MET A 510 -4.98 32.61 1.87
N ALA A 511 -4.06 32.57 2.83
CA ALA A 511 -3.60 31.31 3.40
C ALA A 511 -4.71 30.58 4.15
N LEU A 512 -5.59 31.31 4.85
CA LEU A 512 -6.75 30.72 5.52
C LEU A 512 -7.73 30.10 4.52
N ASP A 513 -8.05 30.82 3.45
CA ASP A 513 -8.98 30.36 2.40
C ASP A 513 -8.41 29.15 1.62
N GLU A 514 -7.12 29.21 1.26
CA GLU A 514 -6.43 28.15 0.51
C GLU A 514 -5.99 26.96 1.39
N GLY A 515 -6.25 27.00 2.70
CA GLY A 515 -5.90 25.93 3.64
C GLY A 515 -4.38 25.72 3.80
N MET A 516 -3.63 26.82 3.80
CA MET A 516 -2.17 26.86 3.83
C MET A 516 -1.63 27.28 5.21
N ALA A 517 -0.46 26.76 5.56
CA ALA A 517 0.33 27.25 6.68
C ALA A 517 1.04 28.57 6.34
N LEU A 518 1.51 29.27 7.38
CA LEU A 518 2.32 30.48 7.28
C LEU A 518 3.67 30.22 7.96
N ALA A 519 4.78 30.38 7.24
CA ALA A 519 6.13 30.36 7.79
C ALA A 519 6.79 31.73 7.65
N PRO A 520 6.50 32.69 8.54
CA PRO A 520 7.02 34.03 8.39
C PRO A 520 8.51 34.11 8.74
N TRP A 521 9.27 34.82 7.91
CA TRP A 521 10.65 35.20 8.20
C TRP A 521 10.74 36.64 8.71
N GLY A 522 11.80 36.95 9.46
CA GLY A 522 12.04 38.30 9.97
C GLY A 522 11.15 38.72 11.15
N THR A 523 10.50 37.76 11.81
CA THR A 523 9.50 37.96 12.88
C THR A 523 9.98 38.79 14.07
N ILE A 524 11.28 38.75 14.38
CA ILE A 524 11.93 39.56 15.43
C ILE A 524 12.53 40.87 14.89
N GLY A 525 12.00 41.41 13.79
CA GLY A 525 12.46 42.68 13.19
C GLY A 525 13.91 42.62 12.68
N GLY A 526 14.37 41.45 12.23
CA GLY A 526 15.77 41.25 11.84
C GLY A 526 16.79 41.33 12.98
N GLY A 527 16.34 41.29 14.24
CA GLY A 527 17.16 41.55 15.43
C GLY A 527 17.22 43.02 15.84
N SER A 528 16.36 43.86 15.25
CA SER A 528 16.29 45.31 15.53
C SER A 528 15.44 45.65 16.75
N PHE A 529 14.65 44.70 17.26
CA PHE A 529 13.93 44.89 18.51
C PHE A 529 14.90 44.87 19.69
N LYS A 530 15.13 46.04 20.29
CA LYS A 530 16.06 46.26 21.40
C LYS A 530 15.37 47.00 22.54
N THR A 531 15.65 46.65 23.78
CA THR A 531 15.20 47.40 24.97
C THR A 531 15.76 48.81 24.98
N ARG A 532 15.14 49.75 25.72
CA ARG A 532 15.68 51.10 25.92
C ARG A 532 17.13 51.05 26.41
N ALA A 533 17.41 50.20 27.40
CA ALA A 533 18.75 50.03 27.95
C ALA A 533 19.78 49.46 26.94
N GLN A 534 19.38 48.54 26.05
CA GLN A 534 20.26 48.03 25.00
C GLN A 534 20.60 49.08 23.93
N ARG A 535 19.66 49.98 23.63
CA ARG A 535 19.89 51.09 22.68
C ARG A 535 20.85 52.12 23.26
N GLU A 536 20.71 52.46 24.54
CA GLU A 536 21.62 53.38 25.23
C GLU A 536 23.06 52.86 25.27
N ARG A 537 23.26 51.55 25.48
CA ARG A 537 24.59 50.93 25.48
C ARG A 537 25.23 50.79 24.09
N SER A 538 24.53 51.16 23.02
CA SER A 538 25.00 50.98 21.63
C SER A 538 25.52 49.57 21.36
N GLU A 539 24.85 48.53 21.89
CA GLU A 539 25.21 47.14 21.64
C GLU A 539 24.97 46.82 20.14
N ASP A 540 26.01 47.00 19.32
CA ASP A 540 26.01 46.87 17.86
C ASP A 540 26.35 45.44 17.40
N GLY A 541 25.78 44.44 18.09
CA GLY A 541 26.04 43.01 17.82
C GLY A 541 25.07 42.34 16.84
N GLY A 542 24.07 43.07 16.33
CA GLY A 542 22.99 42.56 15.48
C GLY A 542 23.39 42.32 14.02
N ARG A 543 22.51 41.68 13.22
CA ARG A 543 22.71 41.56 11.76
C ARG A 543 22.70 42.96 11.14
N LYS A 544 23.70 43.28 10.32
CA LYS A 544 23.80 44.56 9.59
C LYS A 544 22.97 44.56 8.31
N MET A 545 21.73 44.05 8.37
CA MET A 545 20.84 43.97 7.21
C MET A 545 19.91 45.19 7.22
N GLN A 546 20.44 46.35 6.85
CA GLN A 546 19.71 47.63 6.88
C GLN A 546 18.45 47.63 6.00
N MET A 547 18.40 46.74 4.99
CA MET A 547 17.24 46.53 4.11
C MET A 547 16.00 45.94 4.82
N MET A 548 16.14 45.44 6.05
CA MET A 548 15.02 44.93 6.86
C MET A 548 14.44 45.96 7.83
N ILE A 549 15.06 47.14 7.95
CA ILE A 549 14.59 48.22 8.83
C ILE A 549 13.64 49.10 8.02
N ILE A 550 12.40 49.24 8.51
CA ILE A 550 11.35 50.02 7.86
C ILE A 550 10.93 51.26 8.67
N GLY A 551 11.50 51.47 9.85
CA GLY A 551 11.36 52.69 10.66
C GLY A 551 10.34 52.60 11.80
N ASN A 552 9.71 51.44 12.00
CA ASN A 552 8.74 51.21 13.08
C ASN A 552 9.34 50.47 14.29
N GLU A 553 10.58 49.98 14.16
CA GLU A 553 11.19 49.04 15.10
C GLU A 553 11.31 49.61 16.50
N GLU A 554 11.67 50.89 16.65
CA GLU A 554 11.81 51.52 17.96
C GLU A 554 10.45 51.66 18.66
N LYS A 555 9.43 52.13 17.94
CA LYS A 555 8.07 52.29 18.48
C LYS A 555 7.51 50.96 18.96
N VAL A 556 7.65 49.93 18.14
CA VAL A 556 7.25 48.57 18.47
C VAL A 556 8.08 48.03 19.64
N SER A 557 9.40 48.27 19.66
CA SER A 557 10.26 47.81 20.75
C SER A 557 9.83 48.36 22.12
N ASN A 558 9.40 49.62 22.17
CA ASN A 558 8.92 50.23 23.41
C ASN A 558 7.69 49.50 23.93
N VAL A 559 6.70 49.23 23.06
CA VAL A 559 5.48 48.49 23.44
C VAL A 559 5.80 47.06 23.85
N LEU A 560 6.67 46.37 23.11
CA LEU A 560 7.09 45.00 23.45
C LEU A 560 7.81 44.93 24.80
N GLU A 561 8.64 45.93 25.12
CA GLU A 561 9.32 46.05 26.41
C GLU A 561 8.33 46.32 27.54
N ASP A 562 7.38 47.22 27.33
CA ASP A 562 6.36 47.56 28.31
C ASP A 562 5.49 46.33 28.63
N ILE A 563 5.08 45.56 27.61
CA ILE A 563 4.37 44.29 27.79
C ILE A 563 5.24 43.26 28.51
N ALA A 564 6.50 43.09 28.11
CA ALA A 564 7.41 42.14 28.76
C ALA A 564 7.54 42.41 30.27
N ASN A 565 7.62 43.68 30.68
CA ASN A 565 7.73 44.09 32.08
C ASN A 565 6.51 43.71 32.93
N THR A 566 5.33 43.49 32.32
CA THR A 566 4.12 43.06 33.04
C THR A 566 4.07 41.56 33.29
N LYS A 567 4.90 40.76 32.59
CA LYS A 567 4.89 39.30 32.64
C LYS A 567 5.85 38.78 33.71
N SER A 568 5.53 37.64 34.30
CA SER A 568 6.36 36.97 35.31
C SER A 568 6.55 35.48 34.96
N PRO A 569 7.80 34.99 34.80
CA PRO A 569 9.04 35.79 34.72
C PRO A 569 9.05 36.72 33.51
N MET A 570 9.81 37.81 33.59
CA MET A 570 9.94 38.79 32.49
C MET A 570 10.61 38.12 31.27
N PRO A 571 9.90 37.93 30.15
CA PRO A 571 10.48 37.32 28.96
C PRO A 571 11.33 38.33 28.18
N PRO A 572 12.26 37.86 27.33
CA PRO A 572 12.88 38.71 26.32
C PRO A 572 11.83 39.35 25.40
N ILE A 573 12.02 40.62 25.02
CA ILE A 573 11.10 41.32 24.12
C ILE A 573 10.95 40.63 22.76
N THR A 574 11.97 39.91 22.30
CA THR A 574 11.94 39.10 21.08
C THR A 574 11.00 37.90 21.22
N SER A 575 10.84 37.35 22.42
CA SER A 575 9.89 36.29 22.70
C SER A 575 8.44 36.81 22.68
N VAL A 576 8.22 38.06 23.13
CA VAL A 576 6.93 38.76 22.96
C VAL A 576 6.59 38.95 21.49
N ALA A 577 7.56 39.39 20.66
CA ALA A 577 7.36 39.55 19.22
C ALA A 577 7.02 38.23 18.50
N LEU A 578 7.69 37.13 18.88
CA LEU A 578 7.39 35.80 18.36
C LEU A 578 6.01 35.31 18.79
N ALA A 579 5.64 35.52 20.05
CA ALA A 579 4.30 35.18 20.54
C ALA A 579 3.23 35.98 19.78
N TYR A 580 3.45 37.27 19.55
CA TYR A 580 2.54 38.14 18.79
C TYR A 580 2.18 37.52 17.42
N VAL A 581 3.15 37.19 16.57
CA VAL A 581 2.84 36.63 15.24
C VAL A 581 2.09 35.29 15.32
N MET A 582 2.40 34.45 16.32
CA MET A 582 1.68 33.19 16.53
C MET A 582 0.24 33.37 17.04
N HIS A 583 -0.09 34.51 17.67
CA HIS A 583 -1.43 34.84 18.16
C HIS A 583 -2.30 35.52 17.10
N LYS A 584 -1.76 35.85 15.93
CA LYS A 584 -2.49 36.61 14.89
C LYS A 584 -3.23 35.71 13.89
N SER A 585 -2.79 34.46 13.70
CA SER A 585 -3.44 33.50 12.79
C SER A 585 -3.17 32.05 13.23
N PRO A 586 -4.07 31.08 12.96
CA PRO A 586 -3.73 29.65 13.01
C PRO A 586 -2.63 29.29 12.00
N TYR A 587 -2.01 28.12 12.19
CA TYR A 587 -0.99 27.54 11.31
C TYR A 587 0.24 28.42 11.05
N VAL A 588 0.65 29.24 12.04
CA VAL A 588 1.85 30.08 11.97
C VAL A 588 3.05 29.36 12.58
N PHE A 589 4.15 29.27 11.81
CA PHE A 589 5.42 28.61 12.14
C PHE A 589 6.58 29.59 11.90
N PRO A 590 6.86 30.51 12.84
CA PRO A 590 7.91 31.50 12.68
C PRO A 590 9.26 30.86 12.36
N ILE A 591 9.93 31.38 11.32
CA ILE A 591 11.30 31.00 10.99
C ILE A 591 12.24 31.78 11.91
N ILE A 592 12.85 31.07 12.84
CA ILE A 592 13.81 31.62 13.80
C ILE A 592 15.23 31.43 13.28
N GLY A 593 16.07 32.44 13.51
CA GLY A 593 17.50 32.37 13.22
C GLY A 593 18.30 32.69 14.48
N GLY A 594 19.57 32.34 14.47
CA GLY A 594 20.47 32.62 15.57
C GLY A 594 21.92 32.34 15.19
N ARG A 595 22.84 32.82 16.02
CA ARG A 595 24.28 32.52 15.94
C ARG A 595 24.81 31.97 17.28
N LYS A 596 23.91 31.73 18.22
CA LYS A 596 24.19 31.31 19.59
C LYS A 596 23.07 30.41 20.05
N VAL A 597 23.42 29.33 20.74
CA VAL A 597 22.45 28.40 21.36
C VAL A 597 21.51 29.13 22.32
N SER A 598 22.00 30.10 23.09
CA SER A 598 21.18 30.89 24.01
C SER A 598 20.06 31.69 23.32
N HIS A 599 20.24 32.11 22.07
CA HIS A 599 19.16 32.76 21.31
C HIS A 599 18.04 31.78 20.98
N LEU A 600 18.40 30.52 20.65
CA LEU A 600 17.43 29.48 20.37
C LEU A 600 16.60 29.15 21.61
N GLU A 601 17.23 29.03 22.78
CA GLU A 601 16.53 28.79 24.05
C GLU A 601 15.56 29.92 24.39
N ALA A 602 15.95 31.18 24.17
CA ALA A 602 15.06 32.33 24.35
C ALA A 602 13.86 32.32 23.38
N ASN A 603 14.06 31.88 22.14
CA ASN A 603 12.97 31.74 21.16
C ASN A 603 11.96 30.67 21.58
N ILE A 604 12.42 29.55 22.16
CA ILE A 604 11.54 28.48 22.65
C ILE A 604 10.61 28.97 23.76
N GLN A 605 11.07 29.90 24.61
CA GLN A 605 10.23 30.49 25.68
C GLN A 605 8.99 31.21 25.13
N ALA A 606 9.05 31.73 23.89
CA ALA A 606 7.90 32.39 23.25
C ALA A 606 6.67 31.47 23.12
N LEU A 607 6.88 30.15 23.07
CA LEU A 607 5.81 29.15 22.91
C LEU A 607 4.90 29.05 24.13
N GLY A 608 5.37 29.47 25.31
CA GLY A 608 4.60 29.46 26.55
C GLY A 608 3.93 30.80 26.86
N LEU A 609 4.20 31.85 26.08
CA LEU A 609 3.77 33.20 26.38
C LEU A 609 2.37 33.48 25.82
N ALA A 610 1.39 33.68 26.70
CA ALA A 610 0.05 34.12 26.35
C ALA A 610 -0.05 35.65 26.30
N LEU A 611 -0.55 36.16 25.17
CA LEU A 611 -0.89 37.56 24.99
C LEU A 611 -2.41 37.75 25.05
N THR A 612 -2.83 38.73 25.83
CA THR A 612 -4.22 39.15 25.93
C THR A 612 -4.66 39.91 24.66
N PRO A 613 -5.96 39.96 24.34
CA PRO A 613 -6.46 40.78 23.24
C PRO A 613 -6.02 42.25 23.33
N GLU A 614 -5.95 42.79 24.54
CA GLU A 614 -5.52 44.16 24.82
C GLU A 614 -4.03 44.35 24.48
N GLU A 615 -3.17 43.43 24.89
CA GLU A 615 -1.73 43.46 24.55
C GLU A 615 -1.50 43.33 23.03
N ILE A 616 -2.29 42.50 22.33
CA ILE A 616 -2.23 42.41 20.86
C ILE A 616 -2.63 43.76 20.24
N GLN A 617 -3.67 44.40 20.77
CA GLN A 617 -4.13 45.71 20.28
C GLN A 617 -3.10 46.82 20.55
N GLU A 618 -2.42 46.80 21.69
CA GLU A 618 -1.31 47.72 22.00
C GLU A 618 -0.17 47.58 20.98
N ILE A 619 0.22 46.35 20.64
CA ILE A 619 1.24 46.10 19.61
C ILE A 619 0.74 46.56 18.23
N ASP A 620 -0.51 46.25 17.88
CA ASP A 620 -1.12 46.64 16.61
C ASP A 620 -1.14 48.16 16.41
N THR A 621 -1.30 48.92 17.48
CA THR A 621 -1.43 50.38 17.48
C THR A 621 -0.13 51.12 17.78
N ALA A 622 0.99 50.41 17.92
CA ALA A 622 2.31 51.00 18.15
C ALA A 622 2.74 52.01 17.06
N TYR A 623 2.17 51.90 15.86
CA TYR A 623 2.31 52.85 14.77
C TYR A 623 1.04 52.87 13.90
N GLY A 624 0.90 53.89 13.06
CA GLY A 624 -0.26 54.06 12.17
C GLY A 624 -0.28 53.10 10.99
N PHE A 625 -0.51 51.80 11.23
CA PHE A 625 -0.73 50.81 10.19
C PHE A 625 -2.17 50.87 9.68
N GLU A 626 -2.36 50.93 8.36
CA GLU A 626 -3.67 50.83 7.73
C GLU A 626 -3.73 49.63 6.80
N MET A 627 -4.84 48.89 6.83
CA MET A 627 -5.10 47.79 5.89
C MET A 627 -5.31 48.30 4.45
N GLY A 628 -5.83 49.53 4.32
CA GLY A 628 -6.09 50.17 3.02
C GLY A 628 -7.39 49.71 2.37
N PHE A 629 -7.69 50.23 1.18
CA PHE A 629 -8.86 49.80 0.39
C PHE A 629 -8.57 48.42 -0.28
N PRO A 630 -9.55 47.50 -0.33
CA PRO A 630 -10.94 47.60 0.13
C PRO A 630 -11.17 47.20 1.60
N HIS A 631 -10.15 46.73 2.32
CA HIS A 631 -10.27 46.25 3.71
C HIS A 631 -10.91 47.26 4.65
N ASN A 632 -10.41 48.51 4.68
CA ASN A 632 -10.96 49.56 5.55
C ASN A 632 -12.39 49.99 5.17
N PHE A 633 -12.78 49.80 3.90
CA PHE A 633 -14.14 50.09 3.46
C PHE A 633 -15.12 49.03 3.95
N LEU A 634 -14.71 47.75 3.89
CA LEU A 634 -15.51 46.59 4.25
C LEU A 634 -15.47 46.26 5.74
N ASN A 635 -14.39 46.60 6.44
CA ASN A 635 -14.18 46.39 7.87
C ASN A 635 -13.66 47.69 8.53
N PRO A 636 -14.49 48.41 9.32
CA PRO A 636 -14.07 49.64 9.99
C PRO A 636 -13.06 49.40 11.13
N GLY A 637 -12.85 48.14 11.55
CA GLY A 637 -11.90 47.76 12.60
C GLY A 637 -10.44 47.68 12.17
N ASN A 638 -10.09 48.07 10.93
CA ASN A 638 -8.73 48.05 10.40
C ASN A 638 -8.03 46.68 10.55
N THR A 639 -8.78 45.62 10.32
CA THR A 639 -8.33 44.22 10.37
C THR A 639 -8.76 43.50 9.09
N ALA A 640 -8.08 42.40 8.76
CA ALA A 640 -8.39 41.63 7.57
C ALA A 640 -9.79 41.01 7.65
N ILE A 641 -10.47 40.91 6.51
CA ILE A 641 -11.79 40.29 6.44
C ILE A 641 -11.57 38.79 6.25
N VAL A 642 -11.73 38.04 7.33
CA VAL A 642 -11.59 36.57 7.32
C VAL A 642 -12.92 35.84 7.46
N GLY A 643 -14.01 36.58 7.70
CA GLY A 643 -15.35 36.04 7.80
C GLY A 643 -16.44 37.13 7.89
N PRO A 644 -17.73 36.72 7.88
CA PRO A 644 -18.86 37.63 8.00
C PRO A 644 -18.82 38.52 9.25
N GLU A 645 -18.27 38.03 10.37
CA GLU A 645 -18.12 38.78 11.62
C GLU A 645 -17.37 40.11 11.44
N ASN A 646 -16.42 40.15 10.50
CA ASN A 646 -15.57 41.31 10.27
C ASN A 646 -16.13 42.23 9.17
N ASN A 647 -17.22 41.83 8.50
CA ASN A 647 -17.77 42.56 7.38
C ASN A 647 -18.91 43.48 7.83
N ARG A 648 -18.73 44.79 7.63
CA ARG A 648 -19.71 45.81 8.02
C ARG A 648 -21.06 45.65 7.34
N PHE A 649 -21.08 45.14 6.11
CA PHE A 649 -22.31 44.98 5.34
C PHE A 649 -23.08 43.77 5.86
N ALA A 650 -22.40 42.66 6.13
CA ALA A 650 -22.99 41.51 6.80
C ALA A 650 -23.64 41.91 8.14
N ASN A 651 -22.91 42.66 8.96
CA ASN A 651 -23.39 43.14 10.25
C ASN A 651 -24.53 44.18 10.15
N SER A 652 -24.72 44.81 8.98
CA SER A 652 -25.81 45.77 8.74
C SER A 652 -27.10 45.13 8.22
N MET A 653 -27.03 43.90 7.70
CA MET A 653 -28.18 43.22 7.08
C MET A 653 -29.08 42.49 8.09
N GLY A 654 -28.60 42.26 9.31
CA GLY A 654 -29.38 41.63 10.39
C GLY A 654 -28.49 40.95 11.43
N PHE A 655 -29.13 40.26 12.37
CA PHE A 655 -28.43 39.37 13.31
C PHE A 655 -28.17 38.03 12.62
N LEU A 656 -26.93 37.80 12.20
CA LEU A 656 -26.52 36.63 11.45
C LEU A 656 -25.73 35.65 12.33
N ASP A 657 -26.26 34.44 12.50
CA ASP A 657 -25.47 33.33 13.01
C ASP A 657 -24.53 32.81 11.91
N HIS A 658 -23.26 32.63 12.25
CA HIS A 658 -22.23 32.13 11.34
C HIS A 658 -21.22 31.26 12.09
N VAL A 659 -20.51 30.42 11.34
CA VAL A 659 -19.40 29.63 11.88
C VAL A 659 -18.25 30.58 12.18
N LYS A 660 -17.79 30.56 13.44
CA LYS A 660 -16.66 31.41 13.87
C LYS A 660 -15.40 31.05 13.10
N SER A 661 -14.62 32.04 12.69
CA SER A 661 -13.31 31.82 12.09
C SER A 661 -12.38 30.97 12.97
N LEU A 662 -11.48 30.24 12.31
CA LEU A 662 -10.42 29.47 12.96
C LEU A 662 -9.55 30.40 13.82
N LYS A 663 -9.25 29.95 15.04
CA LYS A 663 -8.44 30.71 16.00
C LYS A 663 -7.01 30.18 16.06
N PRO A 664 -6.02 31.04 16.35
CA PRO A 664 -4.66 30.61 16.67
C PRO A 664 -4.63 29.62 17.84
N ILE A 665 -3.62 28.76 17.84
CA ILE A 665 -3.41 27.79 18.93
C ILE A 665 -2.91 28.55 20.15
N SER A 666 -3.67 28.49 21.24
CA SER A 666 -3.27 29.07 22.51
C SER A 666 -1.98 28.42 23.04
N PRO A 667 -1.08 29.18 23.67
CA PRO A 667 0.09 28.65 24.34
C PRO A 667 -0.27 27.56 25.34
N HIS A 668 0.53 26.50 25.36
CA HIS A 668 0.33 25.39 26.30
C HIS A 668 0.55 25.87 27.74
N GLN A 669 -0.40 25.56 28.62
CA GLN A 669 -0.33 25.87 30.04
C GLN A 669 -0.24 24.56 30.83
N GLY A 670 0.54 24.54 31.91
CA GLY A 670 0.70 23.37 32.78
C GLY A 670 1.86 22.45 32.39
N ALA A 671 1.83 21.19 32.84
CA ALA A 671 2.90 20.24 32.59
C ALA A 671 3.02 19.94 31.10
N LEU A 672 4.24 19.72 30.59
CA LEU A 672 4.48 19.42 29.17
C LEU A 672 3.75 18.15 28.71
N TYR A 673 3.37 17.31 29.67
CA TYR A 673 2.62 16.08 29.49
C TYR A 673 1.66 15.91 30.68
N ASP A 674 0.36 16.03 30.41
CA ASP A 674 -0.71 15.56 31.29
C ASP A 674 -1.47 14.48 30.50
N LYS A 675 -1.65 13.30 31.09
CA LYS A 675 -2.32 12.14 30.46
C LYS A 675 -3.81 12.34 30.33
#